data_AF-A0A133XUW6-F1
#
_entry.id   AF-A0A133XUW6-F1
#
_cell.length_a   1.000
_cell.length_b   1.000
_cell.length_c   1.000
_cell.angle_alpha   90.00
_cell.angle_beta   90.00
_cell.angle_gamma   90.00
#
_symmetry.space_group_name_H-M   'P 1'
#
loop_
_entity.id
_entity.type
_entity.pdbx_description
1 polymer ?
#
loop_
_entity_poly.entity_id
_entity_poly.type
_entity_poly.pdbx_seq_one_letter_code
_entity_poly.pdbx_strand_id
1 'polypeptide(L)'
;MKRIITLLVALLGGVLALHAQNIMHPFEILVQKGATEVSFELGGSQTITIDWGDGKVENLVINADATQKIHHTYSTPLTQNTTITFDATGIERFKNTFTESNIIGVGKVDAPDLISFYHMSYNGSTLAQSTGGVVDLSGCSKLKYICLLDAPGLKLGTHPNLKHIQIESSKIGTPSYATLSNKSINLAPYNELEYVWVIGQKEVKELNTTSLTKITFFRWQDGGLQKAIGMKELPKNNTGLKRLNISGHQLSLNQLPVKNPDVANYDEFLITYNPDGYNIPDANIFKGQVSLQEMITVTDFQGTPHKGSVVWKEKGSNEAIAPEHYTENEGTFKFKESLFDNKESITLEAYFTPAFFTMDELMSDTNIPLKSNAITLNKKDLQTEEANIMLKTNIPIGGEIAINMTGNGITLNGVKEKYQEGDNRNGRYYYTLTSQDITISGNISEFDCNGQQLTIAHISKLPELSYLELHSNSLINFTLRECPLVEELYISKNQLENLELTDLKELNTLDCSSNNLSSLVLTNCKQLSSLWCHHNQLSTIDLCSMASLRELMAYDNHIMALDLSQNPKLKTLNVAENKLSELDLSQNQNIMMVICHTNLIQGDGMTNLAQSLPYRDVSAPGKITVIDSKSKAEKNRCLKADVAIANMKNWTCYDFMGSVNNSKEYTGEEETSIKEVASTKNTLTIFPNPTTDYLYISSTEPVTWSLYNMEGKTLREGESSQVDLSSFAKGSYILHIKSRGMKQAYPIFKK
;
A
#
# COMPACT_ATOMS: atom_id res chain seq x y z
N MET A 1 1.26 37.71 -50.53
CA MET A 1 1.91 38.79 -49.75
C MET A 1 0.99 39.46 -48.70
N LYS A 2 -0.28 39.80 -48.99
CA LYS A 2 -1.20 40.34 -47.96
C LYS A 2 -1.73 39.35 -46.91
N ARG A 3 -1.61 38.02 -47.11
CA ARG A 3 -1.97 36.99 -46.11
C ARG A 3 -0.84 36.58 -45.15
N ILE A 4 0.40 37.01 -45.41
CA ILE A 4 1.55 36.77 -44.51
C ILE A 4 1.71 37.93 -43.52
N ILE A 5 1.25 39.14 -43.88
CA ILE A 5 1.31 40.31 -43.00
C ILE A 5 0.24 40.25 -41.89
N THR A 6 -0.90 39.60 -42.09
CA THR A 6 -1.91 39.43 -41.02
C THR A 6 -1.49 38.37 -39.98
N LEU A 7 -0.71 37.35 -40.37
CA LEU A 7 -0.16 36.39 -39.40
C LEU A 7 1.00 36.98 -38.60
N LEU A 8 1.79 37.88 -39.20
CA LEU A 8 2.87 38.58 -38.49
C LEU A 8 2.35 39.68 -37.54
N VAL A 9 1.17 40.26 -37.78
CA VAL A 9 0.55 41.23 -36.84
C VAL A 9 -0.18 40.53 -35.69
N ALA A 10 -0.58 39.27 -35.82
CA ALA A 10 -1.09 38.46 -34.70
C ALA A 10 0.03 37.89 -33.81
N LEU A 11 1.25 37.76 -34.32
CA LEU A 11 2.43 37.29 -33.58
C LEU A 11 3.27 38.43 -32.97
N LEU A 12 2.99 39.70 -33.32
CA LEU A 12 3.65 40.89 -32.77
C LEU A 12 2.79 41.67 -31.76
N GLY A 13 1.58 41.19 -31.44
CA GLY A 13 0.67 41.81 -30.46
C GLY A 13 0.78 41.28 -29.02
N GLY A 14 1.65 40.30 -28.75
CA GLY A 14 1.73 39.64 -27.44
C GLY A 14 3.09 39.64 -26.75
N VAL A 15 4.13 40.20 -27.38
CA VAL A 15 5.50 40.19 -26.81
C VAL A 15 6.22 41.49 -27.16
N LEU A 16 6.01 42.53 -26.35
CA LEU A 16 6.92 43.67 -26.14
C LEU A 16 6.61 44.17 -24.71
N ALA A 17 7.25 43.58 -23.70
CA ALA A 17 8.38 44.17 -22.94
C ALA A 17 7.90 45.22 -21.92
N LEU A 18 8.24 45.23 -20.62
CA LEU A 18 9.21 44.58 -19.74
C LEU A 18 8.43 44.38 -18.41
N HIS A 19 8.56 43.31 -17.64
CA HIS A 19 9.70 42.97 -16.80
C HIS A 19 9.70 41.45 -16.58
N ALA A 20 10.45 40.70 -17.39
CA ALA A 20 10.85 39.36 -16.96
C ALA A 20 11.88 39.54 -15.85
N GLN A 21 11.43 39.72 -14.62
CA GLN A 21 12.23 39.29 -13.48
C GLN A 21 12.60 37.83 -13.74
N ASN A 22 13.84 37.47 -13.44
CA ASN A 22 14.29 36.09 -13.52
C ASN A 22 13.61 35.35 -12.34
N ILE A 23 12.31 35.05 -12.48
CA ILE A 23 11.49 34.46 -11.43
C ILE A 23 11.96 33.01 -11.29
N MET A 24 12.61 32.74 -10.16
CA MET A 24 13.19 31.42 -9.88
C MET A 24 12.09 30.44 -9.48
N HIS A 25 11.15 30.94 -8.66
CA HIS A 25 10.06 30.17 -8.05
C HIS A 25 8.72 30.84 -8.38
N PRO A 26 8.17 30.63 -9.59
CA PRO A 26 6.95 31.33 -10.01
C PRO A 26 5.70 30.81 -9.30
N PHE A 27 4.87 31.76 -8.86
CA PHE A 27 3.49 31.56 -8.42
C PHE A 27 2.55 32.31 -9.37
N GLU A 28 1.65 31.57 -10.03
CA GLU A 28 0.72 32.11 -11.02
C GLU A 28 -0.74 31.97 -10.54
N ILE A 29 -1.48 33.08 -10.57
CA ILE A 29 -2.91 33.14 -10.24
C ILE A 29 -3.69 33.56 -11.49
N LEU A 30 -4.70 32.78 -11.87
CA LEU A 30 -5.53 33.06 -13.06
C LEU A 30 -6.79 33.84 -12.66
N VAL A 31 -7.01 34.96 -13.33
CA VAL A 31 -8.11 35.89 -13.08
C VAL A 31 -9.04 35.94 -14.30
N GLN A 32 -10.35 35.92 -14.06
CA GLN A 32 -11.34 35.88 -15.12
C GLN A 32 -11.46 37.15 -15.95
N LYS A 33 -11.79 36.97 -17.23
CA LYS A 33 -12.30 38.04 -18.09
C LYS A 33 -13.46 38.77 -17.42
N GLY A 34 -13.45 40.10 -17.53
CA GLY A 34 -14.48 40.99 -16.99
C GLY A 34 -14.24 41.42 -15.54
N ALA A 35 -13.24 40.87 -14.85
CA ALA A 35 -12.91 41.29 -13.50
C ALA A 35 -12.48 42.76 -13.47
N THR A 36 -13.05 43.51 -12.53
CA THR A 36 -12.69 44.90 -12.22
C THR A 36 -11.73 45.01 -11.04
N GLU A 37 -11.61 43.95 -10.25
CA GLU A 37 -10.72 43.87 -9.11
C GLU A 37 -10.35 42.41 -8.80
N VAL A 38 -9.31 42.21 -7.99
CA VAL A 38 -8.87 40.91 -7.51
C VAL A 38 -8.35 41.05 -6.08
N SER A 39 -8.64 40.06 -5.23
CA SER A 39 -8.15 40.01 -3.85
C SER A 39 -7.72 38.59 -3.49
N PHE A 40 -6.61 38.48 -2.76
CA PHE A 40 -6.11 37.26 -2.13
C PHE A 40 -5.28 37.64 -0.89
N GLU A 41 -4.80 36.66 -0.15
CA GLU A 41 -4.01 36.84 1.07
C GLU A 41 -2.68 36.10 0.95
N LEU A 42 -1.58 36.76 1.32
CA LEU A 42 -0.23 36.17 1.39
C LEU A 42 0.35 36.29 2.81
N GLY A 43 1.08 35.28 3.27
CA GLY A 43 1.80 35.31 4.55
C GLY A 43 3.29 34.98 4.38
N GLY A 44 4.11 35.45 5.31
CA GLY A 44 5.57 35.37 5.27
C GLY A 44 6.24 36.69 5.63
N SER A 45 7.56 36.75 5.48
CA SER A 45 8.37 37.95 5.76
C SER A 45 9.33 38.22 4.61
N GLN A 46 8.81 38.82 3.53
CA GLN A 46 9.56 39.06 2.30
C GLN A 46 9.00 40.28 1.55
N THR A 47 9.87 40.99 0.82
CA THR A 47 9.42 41.92 -0.22
C THR A 47 9.30 41.17 -1.53
N ILE A 48 8.11 41.21 -2.14
CA ILE A 48 7.81 40.59 -3.43
C ILE A 48 7.49 41.65 -4.48
N THR A 49 7.77 41.32 -5.72
CA THR A 49 7.31 42.08 -6.88
C THR A 49 6.19 41.28 -7.54
N ILE A 50 5.00 41.88 -7.67
CA ILE A 50 3.84 41.27 -8.31
C ILE A 50 3.61 41.94 -9.67
N ASP A 51 3.53 41.12 -10.72
CA ASP A 51 2.97 41.49 -12.01
C ASP A 51 1.47 41.17 -12.01
N TRP A 52 0.64 42.20 -12.17
CA TRP A 52 -0.82 42.08 -12.12
C TRP A 52 -1.44 41.60 -13.44
N GLY A 53 -0.63 41.46 -14.50
CA GLY A 53 -1.05 41.01 -15.82
C GLY A 53 -1.85 42.03 -16.63
N ASP A 54 -2.03 43.25 -16.12
CA ASP A 54 -2.59 44.42 -16.82
C ASP A 54 -1.50 45.41 -17.27
N GLY A 55 -0.23 45.01 -17.18
CA GLY A 55 0.94 45.85 -17.45
C GLY A 55 1.42 46.66 -16.25
N LYS A 56 0.77 46.56 -15.08
CA LYS A 56 1.26 47.14 -13.83
C LYS A 56 2.05 46.12 -13.02
N VAL A 57 3.14 46.61 -12.44
CA VAL A 57 4.00 45.86 -11.53
C VAL A 57 4.12 46.65 -10.23
N GLU A 58 4.01 45.96 -9.08
CA GLU A 58 4.06 46.58 -7.76
C GLU A 58 5.00 45.83 -6.82
N ASN A 59 5.76 46.57 -6.00
CA ASN A 59 6.57 46.00 -4.93
C ASN A 59 5.78 46.05 -3.62
N LEU A 60 5.55 44.90 -3.01
CA LEU A 60 4.78 44.74 -1.79
C LEU A 60 5.65 44.13 -0.70
N VAL A 61 5.62 44.74 0.48
CA VAL A 61 6.24 44.16 1.67
C VAL A 61 5.20 43.28 2.35
N ILE A 62 5.45 41.97 2.37
CA ILE A 62 4.68 40.99 3.14
C ILE A 62 5.39 40.85 4.49
N ASN A 63 4.75 41.29 5.57
CA ASN A 63 5.25 41.15 6.93
C ASN A 63 4.10 40.75 7.85
N ALA A 64 3.70 39.49 7.76
CA ALA A 64 2.57 38.97 8.50
C ALA A 64 2.85 37.56 9.01
N ASP A 65 2.78 37.40 10.34
CA ASP A 65 2.85 36.11 11.04
C ASP A 65 1.67 35.18 10.64
N ALA A 66 0.54 35.77 10.22
CA ALA A 66 -0.62 35.07 9.67
C ALA A 66 -0.74 35.31 8.16
N THR A 67 -1.48 36.35 7.73
CA THR A 67 -1.62 36.73 6.32
C THR A 67 -1.89 38.22 6.20
N GLN A 68 -1.58 38.80 5.04
CA GLN A 68 -1.88 40.17 4.64
C GLN A 68 -2.78 40.13 3.40
N LYS A 69 -3.86 40.91 3.41
CA LYS A 69 -4.74 41.07 2.24
C LYS A 69 -4.01 41.87 1.15
N ILE A 70 -4.00 41.29 -0.04
CA ILE A 70 -3.45 41.85 -1.28
C ILE A 70 -4.62 42.13 -2.20
N HIS A 71 -4.70 43.35 -2.72
CA HIS A 71 -5.84 43.83 -3.51
C HIS A 71 -5.36 44.70 -4.65
N HIS A 72 -5.96 44.50 -5.83
CA HIS A 72 -5.73 45.34 -7.00
C HIS A 72 -7.04 45.66 -7.71
N THR A 73 -7.17 46.90 -8.16
CA THR A 73 -8.29 47.37 -8.97
C THR A 73 -7.80 47.62 -10.40
N TYR A 74 -8.42 46.95 -11.37
CA TYR A 74 -8.15 47.16 -12.78
C TYR A 74 -8.81 48.45 -13.26
N SER A 75 -8.10 49.27 -14.03
CA SER A 75 -8.62 50.56 -14.52
C SER A 75 -9.81 50.41 -15.48
N THR A 76 -9.90 49.27 -16.15
CA THR A 76 -11.03 48.83 -16.98
C THR A 76 -11.24 47.33 -16.75
N PRO A 77 -12.46 46.80 -16.92
CA PRO A 77 -12.70 45.36 -16.85
C PRO A 77 -11.74 44.57 -17.76
N LEU A 78 -11.16 43.49 -17.26
CA LEU A 78 -10.24 42.65 -18.03
C LEU A 78 -10.90 42.14 -19.33
N THR A 79 -10.23 42.26 -20.47
CA THR A 79 -10.79 41.89 -21.78
C THR A 79 -10.68 40.40 -22.11
N GLN A 80 -9.81 39.69 -21.39
CA GLN A 80 -9.54 38.27 -21.45
C GLN A 80 -9.14 37.76 -20.06
N ASN A 81 -8.99 36.45 -19.90
CA ASN A 81 -8.38 35.91 -18.69
C ASN A 81 -6.91 36.36 -18.61
N THR A 82 -6.47 36.68 -17.41
CA THR A 82 -5.15 37.27 -17.15
C THR A 82 -4.46 36.51 -16.03
N THR A 83 -3.13 36.46 -16.07
CA THR A 83 -2.31 35.80 -15.04
C THR A 83 -1.61 36.85 -14.19
N ILE A 84 -1.79 36.78 -12.88
CA ILE A 84 -0.97 37.48 -11.89
C ILE A 84 0.24 36.58 -11.60
N THR A 85 1.45 37.14 -11.61
CA THR A 85 2.69 36.37 -11.41
C THR A 85 3.61 37.04 -10.42
N PHE A 86 4.24 36.27 -9.53
CA PHE A 86 5.28 36.74 -8.62
C PHE A 86 6.27 35.61 -8.26
N ASP A 87 7.43 35.98 -7.70
CA ASP A 87 8.38 35.03 -7.11
C ASP A 87 7.93 34.63 -5.69
N ALA A 88 7.76 33.33 -5.47
CA ALA A 88 7.23 32.74 -4.25
C ALA A 88 8.27 32.54 -3.14
N THR A 89 9.54 32.89 -3.37
CA THR A 89 10.60 32.77 -2.36
C THR A 89 10.17 33.50 -1.07
N GLY A 90 10.23 32.82 0.07
CA GLY A 90 9.83 33.39 1.37
C GLY A 90 8.31 33.55 1.59
N ILE A 91 7.46 33.15 0.64
CA ILE A 91 6.01 33.11 0.83
C ILE A 91 5.62 31.80 1.50
N GLU A 92 5.09 31.91 2.72
CA GLU A 92 4.74 30.75 3.55
C GLU A 92 3.27 30.37 3.44
N ARG A 93 2.38 31.32 3.08
CA ARG A 93 0.93 31.07 3.09
C ARG A 93 0.26 31.74 1.91
N PHE A 94 -0.61 31.02 1.22
CA PHE A 94 -1.55 31.54 0.24
C PHE A 94 -2.97 31.26 0.70
N LYS A 95 -3.84 32.27 0.65
CA LYS A 95 -5.23 32.14 1.04
C LYS A 95 -6.19 32.94 0.14
N ASN A 96 -7.26 32.30 -0.31
CA ASN A 96 -8.39 32.90 -1.00
C ASN A 96 -9.69 32.39 -0.35
N THR A 97 -10.32 33.19 0.51
CA THR A 97 -11.59 32.82 1.20
C THR A 97 -12.70 33.84 0.96
N PHE A 98 -12.63 34.56 -0.16
CA PHE A 98 -13.63 35.58 -0.48
C PHE A 98 -14.90 34.92 -1.03
N THR A 99 -16.06 35.43 -0.62
CA THR A 99 -17.36 34.94 -1.11
C THR A 99 -17.49 35.11 -2.62
N GLU A 100 -16.99 36.23 -3.17
CA GLU A 100 -16.93 36.52 -4.60
C GLU A 100 -15.47 36.73 -5.01
N SER A 101 -14.85 35.68 -5.56
CA SER A 101 -13.47 35.76 -6.07
C SER A 101 -13.46 35.77 -7.60
N ASN A 102 -12.64 36.63 -8.19
CA ASN A 102 -12.37 36.64 -9.63
C ASN A 102 -11.25 35.64 -10.02
N ILE A 103 -10.70 34.91 -9.05
CA ILE A 103 -9.68 33.88 -9.25
C ILE A 103 -10.37 32.59 -9.73
N ILE A 104 -9.96 32.09 -10.88
CA ILE A 104 -10.58 30.93 -11.56
C ILE A 104 -9.62 29.75 -11.76
N GLY A 105 -8.39 29.88 -11.29
CA GLY A 105 -7.36 28.86 -11.41
C GLY A 105 -6.03 29.32 -10.85
N VAL A 106 -5.10 28.38 -10.77
CA VAL A 106 -3.68 28.65 -10.57
C VAL A 106 -2.88 28.05 -11.72
N GLY A 107 -1.81 28.74 -12.10
CA GLY A 107 -0.86 28.26 -13.10
C GLY A 107 0.25 27.43 -12.44
N LYS A 108 1.50 27.75 -12.75
CA LYS A 108 2.65 27.18 -12.05
C LYS A 108 2.68 27.64 -10.59
N VAL A 109 2.79 26.69 -9.66
CA VAL A 109 2.97 26.94 -8.22
C VAL A 109 4.26 26.27 -7.76
N ASP A 110 5.37 26.98 -7.92
CA ASP A 110 6.68 26.59 -7.41
C ASP A 110 7.01 27.47 -6.21
N ALA A 111 6.63 27.01 -5.01
CA ALA A 111 6.72 27.78 -3.78
C ALA A 111 7.40 26.93 -2.67
N PRO A 112 8.74 26.90 -2.63
CA PRO A 112 9.48 25.97 -1.77
C PRO A 112 9.26 26.21 -0.27
N ASP A 113 8.91 27.45 0.11
CA ASP A 113 8.67 27.85 1.49
C ASP A 113 7.19 27.75 1.92
N LEU A 114 6.30 27.39 1.00
CA LEU A 114 4.86 27.37 1.27
C LEU A 114 4.52 26.31 2.32
N ILE A 115 3.97 26.75 3.44
CA ILE A 115 3.47 25.94 4.56
C ILE A 115 1.98 25.66 4.38
N SER A 116 1.21 26.59 3.79
CA SER A 116 -0.22 26.39 3.62
C SER A 116 -0.82 26.99 2.35
N PHE A 117 -1.71 26.23 1.72
CA PHE A 117 -2.47 26.63 0.53
C PHE A 117 -3.98 26.52 0.80
N TYR A 118 -4.67 27.65 0.83
CA TYR A 118 -6.11 27.74 1.07
C TYR A 118 -6.83 28.40 -0.11
N HIS A 119 -7.78 27.71 -0.73
CA HIS A 119 -8.69 28.26 -1.73
C HIS A 119 -10.12 27.79 -1.46
N MET A 120 -10.94 28.65 -0.88
CA MET A 120 -12.33 28.39 -0.47
C MET A 120 -13.24 29.54 -0.96
N SER A 121 -13.56 29.56 -2.25
CA SER A 121 -14.47 30.57 -2.84
C SER A 121 -15.89 30.02 -3.02
N TYR A 122 -16.89 30.72 -2.48
CA TYR A 122 -18.24 30.17 -2.28
C TYR A 122 -19.26 30.50 -3.39
N ASN A 123 -19.13 31.64 -4.12
CA ASN A 123 -20.08 32.06 -5.17
C ASN A 123 -19.50 31.95 -6.60
N GLY A 124 -18.95 30.78 -6.95
CA GLY A 124 -18.78 30.39 -8.36
C GLY A 124 -17.36 30.44 -8.95
N SER A 125 -16.36 30.89 -8.21
CA SER A 125 -14.95 30.73 -8.61
C SER A 125 -14.45 29.35 -8.22
N THR A 126 -14.51 28.44 -9.18
CA THR A 126 -13.84 27.14 -9.11
C THR A 126 -12.41 27.28 -9.61
N LEU A 127 -11.47 26.45 -9.18
CA LEU A 127 -10.12 26.34 -9.79
C LEU A 127 -10.14 25.60 -11.15
N ALA A 128 -11.30 25.54 -11.83
CA ALA A 128 -11.54 24.79 -13.06
C ALA A 128 -10.62 25.17 -14.23
N GLN A 129 -10.04 26.37 -14.22
CA GLN A 129 -9.15 26.83 -15.28
C GLN A 129 -7.66 26.72 -14.94
N SER A 130 -7.31 26.01 -13.86
CA SER A 130 -5.91 25.75 -13.53
C SER A 130 -5.16 25.13 -14.70
N THR A 131 -3.88 25.44 -14.87
CA THR A 131 -3.10 25.00 -16.02
C THR A 131 -3.10 23.47 -16.13
N GLY A 132 -3.54 22.94 -17.27
CA GLY A 132 -3.67 21.49 -17.46
C GLY A 132 -4.82 20.84 -16.69
N GLY A 133 -5.74 21.63 -16.11
CA GLY A 133 -6.87 21.14 -15.32
C GLY A 133 -6.48 20.58 -13.96
N VAL A 134 -5.27 20.87 -13.46
CA VAL A 134 -4.74 20.32 -12.20
C VAL A 134 -4.10 21.43 -11.37
N VAL A 135 -4.35 21.42 -10.06
CA VAL A 135 -3.58 22.18 -9.08
C VAL A 135 -2.35 21.35 -8.72
N ASP A 136 -1.17 21.74 -9.23
CA ASP A 136 0.10 21.04 -8.95
C ASP A 136 0.86 21.74 -7.83
N LEU A 137 0.93 21.09 -6.66
CA LEU A 137 1.64 21.58 -5.47
C LEU A 137 2.96 20.84 -5.25
N SER A 138 3.43 20.03 -6.20
CA SER A 138 4.64 19.21 -6.04
C SER A 138 5.92 19.99 -5.79
N GLY A 139 5.97 21.28 -6.16
CA GLY A 139 7.07 22.19 -5.83
C GLY A 139 7.08 22.68 -4.36
N CYS A 140 6.02 22.42 -3.60
CA CYS A 140 5.83 22.98 -2.25
C CYS A 140 6.37 22.04 -1.16
N SER A 141 7.69 21.94 -1.02
CA SER A 141 8.34 20.95 -0.14
C SER A 141 8.01 21.07 1.36
N LYS A 142 7.66 22.27 1.83
CA LYS A 142 7.32 22.56 3.25
C LYS A 142 5.83 22.51 3.56
N LEU A 143 4.99 22.12 2.60
CA LEU A 143 3.54 22.18 2.71
C LEU A 143 3.03 21.29 3.85
N LYS A 144 2.20 21.87 4.71
CA LYS A 144 1.58 21.22 5.89
C LYS A 144 0.06 21.24 5.85
N TYR A 145 -0.53 22.25 5.21
CA TYR A 145 -1.98 22.47 5.24
C TYR A 145 -2.51 22.76 3.84
N ILE A 146 -3.52 21.99 3.42
CA ILE A 146 -4.18 22.16 2.13
C ILE A 146 -5.68 22.25 2.37
N CYS A 147 -6.31 23.26 1.80
CA CYS A 147 -7.75 23.46 1.83
C CYS A 147 -8.20 23.94 0.46
N LEU A 148 -9.00 23.14 -0.25
CA LEU A 148 -9.42 23.39 -1.61
C LEU A 148 -10.92 23.20 -1.76
N LEU A 149 -11.58 24.15 -2.41
CA LEU A 149 -12.96 24.05 -2.86
C LEU A 149 -13.00 24.03 -4.40
N ASP A 150 -13.70 23.03 -4.97
CA ASP A 150 -13.93 22.88 -6.41
C ASP A 150 -12.66 22.94 -7.28
N ALA A 151 -11.69 22.05 -6.99
CA ALA A 151 -10.41 21.97 -7.71
C ALA A 151 -10.31 20.77 -8.69
N PRO A 152 -10.31 20.97 -10.02
CA PRO A 152 -10.54 19.92 -11.03
C PRO A 152 -9.54 18.76 -11.01
N GLY A 153 -8.38 18.98 -10.40
CA GLY A 153 -7.25 18.08 -10.31
C GLY A 153 -6.42 18.49 -9.10
N LEU A 154 -5.81 17.55 -8.38
CA LEU A 154 -4.79 17.84 -7.38
C LEU A 154 -3.62 16.88 -7.51
N LYS A 155 -2.43 17.44 -7.71
CA LYS A 155 -1.17 16.71 -7.70
C LYS A 155 -0.32 17.21 -6.53
N LEU A 156 -0.22 16.37 -5.51
CA LEU A 156 0.55 16.67 -4.30
C LEU A 156 2.04 16.37 -4.48
N GLY A 157 2.41 15.23 -5.08
CA GLY A 157 3.81 14.79 -4.99
C GLY A 157 4.12 14.29 -3.56
N THR A 158 5.39 14.31 -3.16
CA THR A 158 5.81 13.77 -1.85
C THR A 158 5.96 14.88 -0.81
N HIS A 159 5.05 14.91 0.16
CA HIS A 159 5.06 15.90 1.25
C HIS A 159 5.13 15.19 2.62
N PRO A 160 6.33 14.86 3.12
CA PRO A 160 6.47 14.11 4.37
C PRO A 160 5.96 14.88 5.61
N ASN A 161 5.75 16.20 5.49
CA ASN A 161 5.28 17.04 6.60
C ASN A 161 3.79 17.42 6.48
N LEU A 162 3.06 16.85 5.53
CA LEU A 162 1.66 17.19 5.30
C LEU A 162 0.80 16.72 6.48
N LYS A 163 0.18 17.67 7.17
CA LYS A 163 -0.62 17.42 8.37
C LYS A 163 -2.10 17.41 8.07
N HIS A 164 -2.60 18.40 7.32
CA HIS A 164 -4.03 18.55 7.06
C HIS A 164 -4.32 18.63 5.55
N ILE A 165 -5.32 17.86 5.13
CA ILE A 165 -5.91 17.94 3.79
C ILE A 165 -7.41 18.13 3.92
N GLN A 166 -7.92 19.20 3.31
CA GLN A 166 -9.34 19.47 3.16
C GLN A 166 -9.64 19.72 1.68
N ILE A 167 -10.55 18.94 1.11
CA ILE A 167 -10.94 19.03 -0.29
C ILE A 167 -12.46 18.91 -0.37
N GLU A 168 -13.11 19.95 -0.86
CA GLU A 168 -14.56 20.05 -0.93
C GLU A 168 -15.02 20.30 -2.37
N SER A 169 -16.22 19.83 -2.69
CA SER A 169 -16.93 20.14 -3.93
C SER A 169 -18.28 20.78 -3.56
N SER A 170 -18.50 22.05 -3.96
CA SER A 170 -19.73 22.79 -3.64
C SER A 170 -20.91 22.44 -4.57
N LYS A 171 -20.63 21.87 -5.76
CA LYS A 171 -21.66 21.55 -6.75
C LYS A 171 -22.26 20.16 -6.53
N ILE A 172 -23.34 20.10 -5.77
CA ILE A 172 -24.18 18.90 -5.62
C ILE A 172 -24.83 18.58 -6.98
N GLY A 173 -24.52 17.41 -7.57
CA GLY A 173 -25.25 16.87 -8.74
C GLY A 173 -24.68 17.17 -10.14
N THR A 174 -23.53 17.84 -10.28
CA THR A 174 -22.76 17.91 -11.54
C THR A 174 -21.48 17.08 -11.41
N PRO A 175 -20.89 16.53 -12.49
CA PRO A 175 -19.61 15.81 -12.40
C PRO A 175 -18.61 16.69 -11.66
N SER A 176 -18.12 16.17 -10.53
CA SER A 176 -17.44 16.94 -9.49
C SER A 176 -16.26 17.72 -10.08
N TYR A 177 -16.28 19.04 -9.97
CA TYR A 177 -15.15 19.89 -10.36
C TYR A 177 -14.04 19.88 -9.32
N ALA A 178 -14.18 19.08 -8.27
CA ALA A 178 -13.04 18.55 -7.56
C ALA A 178 -12.89 17.08 -7.91
N THR A 179 -11.99 16.75 -8.83
CA THR A 179 -11.47 15.39 -8.95
C THR A 179 -10.02 15.44 -8.53
N LEU A 180 -9.62 14.72 -7.50
CA LEU A 180 -8.26 14.16 -7.54
C LEU A 180 -8.22 13.40 -8.88
N SER A 181 -7.34 13.78 -9.80
CA SER A 181 -7.35 13.35 -11.22
C SER A 181 -7.25 11.84 -11.44
N ASN A 182 -7.22 11.08 -10.34
CA ASN A 182 -7.04 9.66 -10.26
C ASN A 182 -8.32 9.04 -9.68
N LYS A 183 -8.75 7.93 -10.28
CA LYS A 183 -9.79 7.07 -9.69
C LYS A 183 -9.36 6.49 -8.34
N SER A 184 -8.08 6.61 -7.98
CA SER A 184 -7.49 6.14 -6.74
C SER A 184 -6.67 7.24 -6.04
N ILE A 185 -6.74 7.31 -4.72
CA ILE A 185 -5.91 8.20 -3.90
C ILE A 185 -5.05 7.38 -2.98
N ASN A 186 -3.75 7.68 -2.96
CA ASN A 186 -2.82 7.09 -2.04
C ASN A 186 -2.40 8.10 -0.97
N LEU A 187 -2.92 7.93 0.25
CA LEU A 187 -2.51 8.70 1.43
C LEU A 187 -1.38 8.04 2.22
N ALA A 188 -0.99 6.81 1.89
CA ALA A 188 0.01 6.06 2.65
C ALA A 188 1.38 6.75 2.83
N PRO A 189 1.88 7.55 1.86
CA PRO A 189 3.13 8.28 2.03
C PRO A 189 3.10 9.40 3.10
N TYR A 190 1.93 9.83 3.57
CA TYR A 190 1.78 10.97 4.48
C TYR A 190 1.62 10.52 5.94
N ASN A 191 2.71 9.99 6.52
CA ASN A 191 2.74 9.49 7.90
C ASN A 191 2.47 10.55 8.99
N GLU A 192 2.68 11.84 8.68
CA GLU A 192 2.40 12.97 9.56
C GLU A 192 0.97 13.52 9.44
N LEU A 193 0.11 12.87 8.65
CA LEU A 193 -1.25 13.33 8.43
C LEU A 193 -2.11 13.15 9.70
N GLU A 194 -2.70 14.24 10.15
CA GLU A 194 -3.51 14.34 11.37
C GLU A 194 -4.99 14.58 11.05
N TYR A 195 -5.28 15.23 9.91
CA TYR A 195 -6.59 15.71 9.53
C TYR A 195 -6.88 15.46 8.05
N VAL A 196 -7.97 14.75 7.76
CA VAL A 196 -8.49 14.52 6.42
C VAL A 196 -9.96 14.90 6.38
N TRP A 197 -10.32 15.81 5.49
CA TRP A 197 -11.71 16.12 5.20
C TRP A 197 -11.95 16.22 3.71
N VAL A 198 -12.59 15.22 3.15
CA VAL A 198 -12.88 15.14 1.72
C VAL A 198 -14.39 15.06 1.52
N ILE A 199 -14.95 15.92 0.66
CA ILE A 199 -16.38 15.94 0.37
C ILE A 199 -16.63 15.95 -1.15
N GLY A 200 -17.61 15.16 -1.60
CA GLY A 200 -18.16 15.25 -2.96
C GLY A 200 -17.26 14.67 -4.05
N GLN A 201 -16.31 13.80 -3.68
CA GLN A 201 -15.36 13.15 -4.60
C GLN A 201 -15.93 11.83 -5.16
N LYS A 202 -16.96 11.90 -6.02
CA LYS A 202 -17.67 10.71 -6.53
C LYS A 202 -16.89 9.88 -7.54
N GLU A 203 -15.94 10.50 -8.23
CA GLU A 203 -15.07 9.84 -9.22
C GLU A 203 -13.94 9.02 -8.58
N VAL A 204 -13.62 9.31 -7.31
CA VAL A 204 -12.65 8.52 -6.55
C VAL A 204 -13.31 7.22 -6.12
N LYS A 205 -12.80 6.11 -6.66
CA LYS A 205 -13.26 4.75 -6.39
C LYS A 205 -12.38 4.03 -5.38
N GLU A 206 -11.10 4.39 -5.28
CA GLU A 206 -10.17 3.73 -4.39
C GLU A 206 -9.44 4.72 -3.47
N LEU A 207 -9.21 4.29 -2.23
CA LEU A 207 -8.46 5.05 -1.24
C LEU A 207 -7.48 4.11 -0.53
N ASN A 208 -6.23 4.53 -0.39
CA ASN A 208 -5.22 3.82 0.39
C ASN A 208 -4.81 4.66 1.60
N THR A 209 -5.12 4.17 2.79
CA THR A 209 -4.79 4.78 4.10
C THR A 209 -3.75 3.96 4.88
N THR A 210 -3.05 3.02 4.22
CA THR A 210 -2.02 2.20 4.85
C THR A 210 -0.95 3.08 5.49
N SER A 211 -0.36 2.67 6.61
CA SER A 211 0.72 3.40 7.30
C SER A 211 0.34 4.74 7.96
N LEU A 212 -0.92 5.18 7.88
CA LEU A 212 -1.38 6.36 8.64
C LEU A 212 -1.43 6.03 10.13
N THR A 213 -0.74 6.81 10.96
CA THR A 213 -0.58 6.55 12.41
C THR A 213 -0.85 7.76 13.32
N LYS A 214 -1.16 8.93 12.75
CA LYS A 214 -1.41 10.18 13.50
C LYS A 214 -2.77 10.83 13.25
N ILE A 215 -3.67 10.15 12.54
CA ILE A 215 -4.99 10.66 12.19
C ILE A 215 -5.83 10.84 13.46
N THR A 216 -6.33 12.05 13.66
CA THR A 216 -7.26 12.40 14.74
C THR A 216 -8.66 12.71 14.20
N PHE A 217 -8.74 13.16 12.94
CA PHE A 217 -9.96 13.52 12.24
C PHE A 217 -9.92 12.96 10.82
N PHE A 218 -10.88 12.10 10.48
CA PHE A 218 -11.03 11.53 9.15
C PHE A 218 -12.48 11.65 8.68
N ARG A 219 -12.72 12.47 7.68
CA ARG A 219 -14.01 12.60 7.00
C ARG A 219 -13.86 12.38 5.51
N TRP A 220 -14.67 11.47 4.99
CA TRP A 220 -14.83 11.19 3.58
C TRP A 220 -16.32 11.16 3.26
N GLN A 221 -16.89 12.26 2.79
CA GLN A 221 -18.34 12.44 2.71
C GLN A 221 -18.83 12.57 1.27
N ASP A 222 -20.00 12.00 0.97
CA ASP A 222 -20.60 11.97 -0.38
C ASP A 222 -19.58 11.53 -1.46
N GLY A 223 -18.74 10.55 -1.10
CA GLY A 223 -17.71 9.99 -1.97
C GLY A 223 -18.22 8.83 -2.81
N GLY A 224 -17.40 8.33 -3.74
CA GLY A 224 -17.73 7.18 -4.58
C GLY A 224 -16.93 5.91 -4.28
N LEU A 225 -16.41 5.76 -3.06
CA LEU A 225 -15.46 4.70 -2.72
C LEU A 225 -16.06 3.31 -2.88
N GLN A 226 -15.39 2.47 -3.66
CA GLN A 226 -15.68 1.06 -3.86
C GLN A 226 -14.60 0.16 -3.25
N LYS A 227 -13.41 0.71 -3.00
CA LYS A 227 -12.29 0.03 -2.36
C LYS A 227 -11.54 0.97 -1.40
N ALA A 228 -11.16 0.47 -0.23
CA ALA A 228 -10.42 1.22 0.78
C ALA A 228 -9.34 0.35 1.45
N ILE A 229 -8.10 0.49 1.03
CA ILE A 229 -6.93 -0.28 1.50
C ILE A 229 -6.42 0.34 2.80
N GLY A 230 -6.30 -0.46 3.86
CA GLY A 230 -5.84 -0.02 5.18
C GLY A 230 -6.89 0.75 5.99
N MET A 231 -8.13 0.85 5.48
CA MET A 231 -9.21 1.59 6.15
C MET A 231 -9.69 0.85 7.40
N LYS A 232 -9.81 -0.47 7.32
CA LYS A 232 -10.19 -1.35 8.42
C LYS A 232 -9.29 -1.17 9.64
N GLU A 233 -7.98 -1.01 9.41
CA GLU A 233 -6.94 -0.86 10.42
C GLU A 233 -6.81 0.57 10.94
N LEU A 234 -7.52 1.55 10.34
CA LEU A 234 -7.35 2.96 10.65
C LEU A 234 -7.56 3.26 12.15
N PRO A 235 -8.61 2.79 12.84
CA PRO A 235 -8.77 3.03 14.27
C PRO A 235 -7.75 2.31 15.15
N LYS A 236 -7.24 1.16 14.69
CA LYS A 236 -6.20 0.38 15.40
C LYS A 236 -4.86 1.09 15.33
N ASN A 237 -4.50 1.62 14.15
CA ASN A 237 -3.24 2.29 13.91
C ASN A 237 -3.21 3.73 14.44
N ASN A 238 -4.37 4.32 14.77
CA ASN A 238 -4.52 5.70 15.19
C ASN A 238 -5.29 5.78 16.51
N THR A 239 -4.61 5.53 17.64
CA THR A 239 -5.22 5.60 18.99
C THR A 239 -5.75 6.98 19.37
N GLY A 240 -5.32 8.03 18.66
CA GLY A 240 -5.82 9.40 18.80
C GLY A 240 -7.05 9.74 17.93
N LEU A 241 -7.60 8.79 17.17
CA LEU A 241 -8.74 9.00 16.29
C LEU A 241 -10.01 9.34 17.09
N LYS A 242 -10.50 10.57 16.94
CA LYS A 242 -11.72 11.05 17.61
C LYS A 242 -12.93 11.13 16.69
N ARG A 243 -12.69 11.35 15.40
CA ARG A 243 -13.73 11.47 14.38
C ARG A 243 -13.44 10.62 13.17
N LEU A 244 -14.36 9.73 12.86
CA LEU A 244 -14.39 8.95 11.63
C LEU A 244 -15.78 9.12 11.00
N ASN A 245 -15.84 9.72 9.81
CA ASN A 245 -17.05 9.78 9.01
C ASN A 245 -16.71 9.30 7.60
N ILE A 246 -17.33 8.23 7.14
CA ILE A 246 -17.22 7.78 5.75
C ILE A 246 -18.66 7.70 5.24
N SER A 247 -19.01 8.46 4.20
CA SER A 247 -20.36 8.46 3.65
C SER A 247 -20.40 8.43 2.12
N GLY A 248 -21.48 7.87 1.57
CA GLY A 248 -21.70 7.74 0.13
C GLY A 248 -20.94 6.57 -0.52
N HIS A 249 -20.28 5.73 0.28
CA HIS A 249 -19.44 4.64 -0.21
C HIS A 249 -20.24 3.37 -0.55
N GLN A 250 -19.58 2.46 -1.26
CA GLN A 250 -20.04 1.11 -1.64
C GLN A 250 -19.06 0.02 -1.17
N LEU A 251 -18.18 0.35 -0.21
CA LEU A 251 -17.23 -0.59 0.40
C LEU A 251 -17.93 -1.85 0.94
N SER A 252 -17.33 -3.03 0.77
CA SER A 252 -17.79 -4.26 1.43
C SER A 252 -17.61 -4.20 2.95
N LEU A 253 -18.41 -4.95 3.72
CA LEU A 253 -18.36 -4.88 5.19
C LEU A 253 -16.97 -5.25 5.75
N ASN A 254 -16.24 -6.17 5.10
CA ASN A 254 -14.89 -6.55 5.51
C ASN A 254 -13.83 -5.44 5.37
N GLN A 255 -14.12 -4.37 4.63
CA GLN A 255 -13.24 -3.20 4.49
C GLN A 255 -13.55 -2.11 5.51
N LEU A 256 -14.64 -2.24 6.27
CA LEU A 256 -15.06 -1.21 7.20
C LEU A 256 -14.23 -1.25 8.49
N PRO A 257 -13.88 -0.08 9.03
CA PRO A 257 -13.25 0.02 10.33
C PRO A 257 -14.23 -0.27 11.46
N VAL A 258 -13.76 -0.95 12.49
CA VAL A 258 -14.48 -1.14 13.75
C VAL A 258 -13.98 -0.16 14.80
N LYS A 259 -14.85 0.22 15.75
CA LYS A 259 -14.47 1.11 16.86
C LYS A 259 -13.31 0.51 17.65
N ASN A 260 -12.35 1.35 18.01
CA ASN A 260 -11.31 0.98 18.95
C ASN A 260 -11.90 1.02 20.38
N PRO A 261 -11.92 -0.11 21.12
CA PRO A 261 -12.47 -0.16 22.46
C PRO A 261 -11.69 0.69 23.48
N ASP A 262 -10.43 1.02 23.19
CA ASP A 262 -9.60 1.86 24.04
C ASP A 262 -9.92 3.36 23.89
N VAL A 263 -10.69 3.74 22.86
CA VAL A 263 -11.15 5.12 22.66
C VAL A 263 -12.47 5.32 23.42
N ALA A 264 -12.37 5.96 24.59
CA ALA A 264 -13.47 6.08 25.54
C ALA A 264 -14.74 6.73 24.97
N ASN A 265 -14.61 7.74 24.09
CA ASN A 265 -15.71 8.36 23.37
C ASN A 265 -15.23 8.90 22.02
N TYR A 266 -15.87 8.45 20.94
CA TYR A 266 -15.76 9.13 19.65
C TYR A 266 -16.64 10.37 19.64
N ASP A 267 -16.12 11.49 19.15
CA ASP A 267 -16.93 12.68 18.84
C ASP A 267 -17.90 12.37 17.68
N GLU A 268 -17.45 11.53 16.74
CA GLU A 268 -18.21 11.11 15.57
C GLU A 268 -17.65 9.75 15.09
N PHE A 269 -18.52 8.77 14.90
CA PHE A 269 -18.18 7.51 14.26
C PHE A 269 -19.35 7.08 13.39
N LEU A 270 -19.27 7.39 12.09
CA LEU A 270 -20.35 7.19 11.14
C LEU A 270 -19.81 6.58 9.83
N ILE A 271 -20.46 5.53 9.34
CA ILE A 271 -20.03 4.81 8.14
C ILE A 271 -21.26 4.59 7.23
N THR A 272 -21.73 5.67 6.59
CA THR A 272 -22.98 5.67 5.85
C THR A 272 -22.83 5.18 4.40
N TYR A 273 -23.61 4.16 4.03
CA TYR A 273 -23.66 3.68 2.66
C TYR A 273 -24.27 4.68 1.66
N ASN A 274 -23.89 4.54 0.40
CA ASN A 274 -24.62 5.13 -0.73
C ASN A 274 -26.07 4.58 -0.75
N PRO A 275 -27.09 5.38 -1.13
CA PRO A 275 -28.46 4.87 -1.34
C PRO A 275 -28.57 3.70 -2.33
N ASP A 276 -27.67 3.62 -3.32
CA ASP A 276 -27.59 2.50 -4.27
C ASP A 276 -27.03 1.21 -3.61
N GLY A 277 -26.47 1.32 -2.40
CA GLY A 277 -25.99 0.21 -1.60
C GLY A 277 -24.66 -0.38 -2.05
N TYR A 278 -24.44 -1.66 -1.74
CA TYR A 278 -23.26 -2.42 -2.14
C TYR A 278 -23.27 -2.73 -3.64
N ASN A 279 -22.08 -2.73 -4.24
CA ASN A 279 -21.90 -3.33 -5.56
C ASN A 279 -21.45 -4.79 -5.40
N ILE A 280 -22.32 -5.76 -5.69
CA ILE A 280 -21.95 -7.16 -5.84
C ILE A 280 -21.12 -7.27 -7.12
N PRO A 281 -19.84 -7.66 -7.05
CA PRO A 281 -19.01 -7.81 -8.24
C PRO A 281 -19.56 -8.90 -9.16
N ASP A 282 -19.42 -8.73 -10.48
CA ASP A 282 -19.75 -9.79 -11.45
C ASP A 282 -18.96 -11.08 -11.18
N ALA A 283 -17.78 -10.95 -10.56
CA ALA A 283 -16.94 -12.06 -10.15
C ALA A 283 -17.55 -12.91 -9.01
N ASN A 284 -18.60 -12.42 -8.35
CA ASN A 284 -19.31 -13.13 -7.30
C ASN A 284 -20.56 -13.85 -7.82
N ILE A 285 -20.90 -13.67 -9.10
CA ILE A 285 -22.11 -14.21 -9.72
C ILE A 285 -21.71 -15.24 -10.78
N PHE A 286 -22.16 -16.48 -10.61
CA PHE A 286 -21.86 -17.57 -11.55
C PHE A 286 -23.02 -18.55 -11.63
N LYS A 287 -23.62 -18.74 -12.82
CA LYS A 287 -24.62 -19.78 -13.10
C LYS A 287 -25.73 -19.95 -12.03
N GLY A 288 -26.33 -18.84 -11.61
CA GLY A 288 -27.39 -18.84 -10.58
C GLY A 288 -26.89 -19.01 -9.14
N GLN A 289 -25.57 -18.94 -8.92
CA GLN A 289 -24.94 -18.86 -7.62
C GLN A 289 -24.38 -17.45 -7.39
N VAL A 290 -24.51 -16.95 -6.15
CA VAL A 290 -23.96 -15.66 -5.73
C VAL A 290 -23.16 -15.85 -4.44
N SER A 291 -21.85 -15.63 -4.48
CA SER A 291 -20.99 -15.65 -3.29
C SER A 291 -20.92 -14.27 -2.66
N LEU A 292 -21.39 -14.13 -1.42
CA LEU A 292 -21.30 -12.89 -0.64
C LEU A 292 -20.39 -13.04 0.58
N GLN A 293 -19.66 -14.15 0.70
CA GLN A 293 -18.92 -14.51 1.90
C GLN A 293 -17.98 -13.41 2.41
N GLU A 294 -17.11 -12.91 1.53
CA GLU A 294 -16.19 -11.82 1.87
C GLU A 294 -16.93 -10.51 2.15
N MET A 295 -18.11 -10.32 1.54
CA MET A 295 -18.90 -9.11 1.71
C MET A 295 -19.66 -9.06 3.03
N ILE A 296 -19.98 -10.22 3.62
CA ILE A 296 -20.77 -10.32 4.86
C ILE A 296 -19.96 -10.67 6.10
N THR A 297 -18.68 -11.01 5.93
CA THR A 297 -17.80 -11.36 7.05
C THR A 297 -17.03 -10.12 7.51
N VAL A 298 -17.19 -9.74 8.77
CA VAL A 298 -16.50 -8.61 9.41
C VAL A 298 -15.65 -9.14 10.54
N THR A 299 -14.44 -8.63 10.70
CA THR A 299 -13.61 -8.96 11.87
C THR A 299 -13.73 -7.86 12.91
N ASP A 300 -13.96 -8.25 14.16
CA ASP A 300 -13.98 -7.31 15.29
C ASP A 300 -12.56 -6.78 15.58
N PHE A 301 -12.45 -5.91 16.59
CA PHE A 301 -11.18 -5.27 16.94
C PHE A 301 -10.11 -6.29 17.40
N GLN A 302 -10.53 -7.42 17.95
CA GLN A 302 -9.68 -8.52 18.37
C GLN A 302 -9.31 -9.45 17.20
N GLY A 303 -9.89 -9.24 16.02
CA GLY A 303 -9.69 -10.05 14.82
C GLY A 303 -10.62 -11.26 14.72
N THR A 304 -11.66 -11.35 15.55
CA THR A 304 -12.64 -12.44 15.49
C THR A 304 -13.62 -12.19 14.34
N PRO A 305 -13.86 -13.15 13.43
CA PRO A 305 -14.82 -13.00 12.35
C PRO A 305 -16.28 -13.14 12.83
N HIS A 306 -17.13 -12.25 12.35
CA HIS A 306 -18.57 -12.20 12.57
C HIS A 306 -19.29 -12.14 11.23
N LYS A 307 -20.29 -12.97 11.03
CA LYS A 307 -20.98 -13.13 9.73
C LYS A 307 -22.36 -12.51 9.77
N GLY A 308 -22.59 -11.50 8.92
CA GLY A 308 -23.91 -10.90 8.71
C GLY A 308 -24.89 -11.87 8.04
N SER A 309 -26.18 -11.52 8.07
CA SER A 309 -27.21 -12.26 7.35
C SER A 309 -27.67 -11.51 6.11
N VAL A 310 -28.20 -12.26 5.14
CA VAL A 310 -28.70 -11.72 3.87
C VAL A 310 -30.12 -12.19 3.66
N VAL A 311 -30.98 -11.26 3.26
CA VAL A 311 -32.34 -11.53 2.80
C VAL A 311 -32.44 -11.10 1.35
N TRP A 312 -32.85 -12.00 0.47
CA TRP A 312 -33.06 -11.70 -0.94
C TRP A 312 -34.47 -11.18 -1.18
N LYS A 313 -34.63 -10.21 -2.09
CA LYS A 313 -35.93 -9.74 -2.59
C LYS A 313 -35.91 -9.60 -4.10
N GLU A 314 -37.05 -9.82 -4.76
CA GLU A 314 -37.20 -9.42 -6.16
C GLU A 314 -37.20 -7.88 -6.25
N LYS A 315 -36.51 -7.32 -7.25
CA LYS A 315 -36.39 -5.87 -7.42
C LYS A 315 -37.78 -5.23 -7.52
N GLY A 316 -38.06 -4.27 -6.62
CA GLY A 316 -39.35 -3.59 -6.54
C GLY A 316 -40.40 -4.29 -5.68
N SER A 317 -40.09 -5.48 -5.14
CA SER A 317 -40.91 -6.17 -4.14
C SER A 317 -40.38 -5.89 -2.73
N ASN A 318 -41.30 -5.80 -1.76
CA ASN A 318 -40.94 -5.75 -0.34
C ASN A 318 -40.87 -7.13 0.30
N GLU A 319 -41.35 -8.17 -0.39
CA GLU A 319 -41.40 -9.54 0.09
C GLU A 319 -40.03 -10.21 0.00
N ALA A 320 -39.67 -10.95 1.06
CA ALA A 320 -38.46 -11.75 1.09
C ALA A 320 -38.65 -13.01 0.24
N ILE A 321 -37.63 -13.36 -0.55
CA ILE A 321 -37.54 -14.65 -1.21
C ILE A 321 -37.44 -15.74 -0.14
N ALA A 322 -38.37 -16.68 -0.20
CA ALA A 322 -38.48 -17.75 0.77
C ALA A 322 -37.24 -18.68 0.71
N PRO A 323 -36.69 -19.15 1.86
CA PRO A 323 -35.46 -19.94 1.91
C PRO A 323 -35.51 -21.24 1.08
N GLU A 324 -36.69 -21.79 0.79
CA GLU A 324 -36.84 -22.96 -0.06
C GLU A 324 -36.36 -22.73 -1.50
N HIS A 325 -36.30 -21.47 -1.97
CA HIS A 325 -35.89 -21.12 -3.34
C HIS A 325 -34.37 -21.01 -3.52
N TYR A 326 -33.58 -21.16 -2.45
CA TYR A 326 -32.13 -21.22 -2.53
C TYR A 326 -31.54 -22.18 -1.49
N THR A 327 -30.23 -22.36 -1.54
CA THR A 327 -29.44 -22.93 -0.44
C THR A 327 -28.36 -21.93 -0.10
N GLU A 328 -28.03 -21.82 1.18
CA GLU A 328 -26.97 -20.94 1.68
C GLU A 328 -25.91 -21.81 2.35
N ASN A 329 -24.66 -21.64 1.94
CA ASN A 329 -23.50 -22.27 2.57
C ASN A 329 -22.39 -21.24 2.69
N GLU A 330 -21.99 -20.88 3.92
CA GLU A 330 -20.92 -19.92 4.21
C GLU A 330 -21.00 -18.57 3.46
N GLY A 331 -22.21 -18.06 3.19
CA GLY A 331 -22.44 -16.79 2.48
C GLY A 331 -22.55 -16.95 0.97
N THR A 332 -22.50 -18.18 0.48
CA THR A 332 -22.75 -18.53 -0.91
C THR A 332 -24.20 -18.98 -1.09
N PHE A 333 -24.94 -18.29 -1.95
CA PHE A 333 -26.34 -18.52 -2.26
C PHE A 333 -26.47 -19.22 -3.59
N LYS A 334 -26.98 -20.45 -3.62
CA LYS A 334 -27.32 -21.18 -4.84
C LYS A 334 -28.82 -21.18 -5.02
N PHE A 335 -29.32 -20.46 -6.02
CA PHE A 335 -30.75 -20.36 -6.31
C PHE A 335 -31.25 -21.61 -7.03
N LYS A 336 -32.53 -21.93 -6.85
CA LYS A 336 -33.19 -23.11 -7.44
C LYS A 336 -34.15 -22.68 -8.54
N GLU A 337 -34.50 -23.62 -9.41
CA GLU A 337 -35.47 -23.39 -10.50
C GLU A 337 -36.82 -22.89 -9.98
N SER A 338 -37.24 -23.34 -8.79
CA SER A 338 -38.47 -22.88 -8.13
C SER A 338 -38.54 -21.36 -7.92
N LEU A 339 -37.41 -20.64 -7.91
CA LEU A 339 -37.39 -19.18 -7.76
C LEU A 339 -38.04 -18.48 -8.96
N PHE A 340 -37.92 -19.08 -10.14
CA PHE A 340 -38.28 -18.43 -11.40
C PHE A 340 -39.77 -18.53 -11.71
N ASP A 341 -40.50 -19.45 -11.06
CA ASP A 341 -41.84 -19.84 -11.47
C ASP A 341 -41.91 -20.10 -13.00
N ASN A 342 -42.73 -19.33 -13.71
CA ASN A 342 -42.90 -19.34 -15.17
C ASN A 342 -42.04 -18.27 -15.90
N LYS A 343 -41.12 -17.59 -15.21
CA LYS A 343 -40.25 -16.54 -15.77
C LYS A 343 -38.94 -17.14 -16.30
N GLU A 344 -38.39 -16.56 -17.36
CA GLU A 344 -37.06 -16.94 -17.89
C GLU A 344 -35.89 -16.27 -17.15
N SER A 345 -36.17 -15.18 -16.44
CA SER A 345 -35.19 -14.45 -15.63
C SER A 345 -35.87 -13.78 -14.43
N ILE A 346 -35.09 -13.49 -13.40
CA ILE A 346 -35.51 -12.75 -12.21
C ILE A 346 -34.42 -11.76 -11.82
N THR A 347 -34.81 -10.56 -11.39
CA THR A 347 -33.88 -9.54 -10.90
C THR A 347 -34.00 -9.44 -9.39
N LEU A 348 -32.90 -9.64 -8.68
CA LEU A 348 -32.85 -9.70 -7.21
C LEU A 348 -32.00 -8.56 -6.63
N GLU A 349 -32.31 -8.19 -5.38
CA GLU A 349 -31.49 -7.34 -4.52
C GLU A 349 -31.24 -8.08 -3.20
N ALA A 350 -29.98 -8.08 -2.73
CA ALA A 350 -29.61 -8.61 -1.42
C ALA A 350 -29.76 -7.52 -0.36
N TYR A 351 -30.45 -7.80 0.74
CA TYR A 351 -30.61 -6.92 1.89
C TYR A 351 -29.77 -7.48 3.04
N PHE A 352 -28.86 -6.68 3.59
CA PHE A 352 -27.87 -7.11 4.55
C PHE A 352 -28.28 -6.72 5.96
N THR A 353 -28.10 -7.64 6.91
CA THR A 353 -28.08 -7.34 8.34
C THR A 353 -26.67 -7.58 8.85
N PRO A 354 -25.92 -6.53 9.26
CA PRO A 354 -24.58 -6.69 9.78
C PRO A 354 -24.62 -7.48 11.10
N ALA A 355 -23.59 -8.29 11.36
CA ALA A 355 -23.49 -9.05 12.60
C ALA A 355 -23.01 -8.21 13.79
N PHE A 356 -22.14 -7.24 13.53
CA PHE A 356 -21.40 -6.50 14.55
C PHE A 356 -21.72 -5.00 14.57
N PHE A 357 -22.02 -4.40 13.43
CA PHE A 357 -22.40 -2.99 13.35
C PHE A 357 -23.86 -2.80 13.76
N THR A 358 -24.16 -1.67 14.41
CA THR A 358 -25.55 -1.24 14.53
C THR A 358 -26.02 -0.65 13.21
N MET A 359 -27.33 -0.73 12.93
CA MET A 359 -27.87 -0.16 11.69
C MET A 359 -27.76 1.37 11.66
N ASP A 360 -27.80 2.01 12.84
CA ASP A 360 -27.60 3.45 12.99
C ASP A 360 -26.18 3.89 12.63
N GLU A 361 -25.17 3.06 12.94
CA GLU A 361 -23.78 3.30 12.52
C GLU A 361 -23.60 3.29 11.00
N LEU A 362 -24.44 2.52 10.29
CA LEU A 362 -24.29 2.29 8.85
C LEU A 362 -25.21 3.11 7.94
N MET A 363 -26.32 3.67 8.45
CA MET A 363 -27.35 4.28 7.60
C MET A 363 -27.67 5.74 7.95
N SER A 364 -27.22 6.26 9.09
CA SER A 364 -27.46 7.63 9.59
C SER A 364 -28.93 8.09 9.74
N ASP A 365 -29.90 7.41 9.11
CA ASP A 365 -31.33 7.69 9.17
C ASP A 365 -32.12 6.39 8.89
N THR A 366 -33.12 6.07 9.72
CA THR A 366 -33.72 4.73 9.88
C THR A 366 -34.56 4.20 8.69
N ASN A 367 -34.49 4.81 7.50
CA ASN A 367 -35.39 4.52 6.37
C ASN A 367 -34.70 4.06 5.08
N ILE A 368 -33.36 4.00 5.01
CA ILE A 368 -32.66 3.47 3.84
C ILE A 368 -32.21 2.05 4.16
N PRO A 369 -32.65 1.02 3.40
CA PRO A 369 -32.19 -0.34 3.63
C PRO A 369 -30.77 -0.53 3.11
N LEU A 370 -29.93 -1.18 3.91
CA LEU A 370 -28.62 -1.63 3.47
C LEU A 370 -28.79 -2.77 2.46
N LYS A 371 -28.69 -2.47 1.16
CA LYS A 371 -28.94 -3.43 0.08
C LYS A 371 -27.81 -3.48 -0.95
N SER A 372 -27.88 -4.42 -1.90
CA SER A 372 -27.01 -4.46 -3.06
C SER A 372 -27.60 -3.74 -4.27
N ASN A 373 -26.78 -3.55 -5.30
CA ASN A 373 -27.23 -3.40 -6.67
C ASN A 373 -28.12 -4.58 -7.10
N ALA A 374 -28.97 -4.32 -8.08
CA ALA A 374 -29.80 -5.34 -8.67
C ALA A 374 -28.97 -6.30 -9.53
N ILE A 375 -29.12 -7.60 -9.29
CA ILE A 375 -28.51 -8.67 -10.09
C ILE A 375 -29.59 -9.41 -10.86
N THR A 376 -29.32 -9.81 -12.11
CA THR A 376 -30.28 -10.59 -12.91
C THR A 376 -29.76 -12.01 -13.04
N LEU A 377 -30.58 -12.98 -12.63
CA LEU A 377 -30.34 -14.41 -12.82
C LEU A 377 -31.23 -14.90 -13.97
N ASN A 378 -30.71 -15.81 -14.80
CA ASN A 378 -31.51 -16.46 -15.83
C ASN A 378 -31.73 -17.93 -15.49
N LYS A 379 -32.93 -18.42 -15.78
CA LYS A 379 -33.35 -19.79 -15.49
C LYS A 379 -32.44 -20.81 -16.18
N LYS A 380 -32.07 -20.52 -17.44
CA LYS A 380 -31.15 -21.34 -18.25
C LYS A 380 -29.74 -21.49 -17.68
N ASP A 381 -29.33 -20.60 -16.78
CA ASP A 381 -27.98 -20.60 -16.22
C ASP A 381 -27.91 -21.43 -14.93
N LEU A 382 -29.05 -21.87 -14.37
CA LEU A 382 -29.10 -22.70 -13.17
C LEU A 382 -28.45 -24.06 -13.40
N GLN A 383 -27.54 -24.43 -12.50
CA GLN A 383 -26.96 -25.77 -12.48
C GLN A 383 -27.89 -26.77 -11.79
N THR A 384 -28.18 -27.89 -12.45
CA THR A 384 -28.95 -29.00 -11.88
C THR A 384 -28.13 -29.86 -10.92
N GLU A 385 -26.80 -29.86 -11.05
CA GLU A 385 -25.87 -30.60 -10.19
C GLU A 385 -24.83 -29.67 -9.55
N GLU A 386 -24.12 -30.16 -8.53
CA GLU A 386 -23.05 -29.41 -7.88
C GLU A 386 -21.72 -29.66 -8.62
N ALA A 387 -21.11 -28.60 -9.15
CA ALA A 387 -19.82 -28.66 -9.80
C ALA A 387 -18.69 -28.60 -8.76
N ASN A 388 -17.70 -29.48 -8.91
CA ASN A 388 -16.48 -29.44 -8.09
C ASN A 388 -15.61 -28.24 -8.48
N ILE A 389 -15.53 -27.94 -9.78
CA ILE A 389 -14.75 -26.83 -10.33
C ILE A 389 -15.66 -25.96 -11.19
N MET A 390 -15.62 -24.66 -10.95
CA MET A 390 -16.32 -23.65 -11.73
C MET A 390 -15.30 -22.62 -12.22
N LEU A 391 -15.24 -22.41 -13.53
CA LEU A 391 -14.30 -21.50 -14.17
C LEU A 391 -15.05 -20.49 -15.02
N LYS A 392 -14.53 -19.26 -15.07
CA LYS A 392 -14.94 -18.24 -16.04
C LYS A 392 -13.75 -17.82 -16.86
N THR A 393 -13.87 -17.79 -18.18
CA THR A 393 -12.79 -17.39 -19.10
C THR A 393 -13.19 -16.21 -19.97
N ASN A 394 -12.22 -15.37 -20.33
CA ASN A 394 -12.40 -14.33 -21.35
C ASN A 394 -12.21 -14.84 -22.78
N ILE A 395 -11.84 -16.11 -22.99
CA ILE A 395 -11.79 -16.70 -24.34
C ILE A 395 -13.21 -16.66 -24.94
N PRO A 396 -13.41 -16.16 -26.17
CA PRO A 396 -14.74 -16.05 -26.76
C PRO A 396 -15.36 -17.44 -27.04
N ILE A 397 -16.69 -17.52 -27.01
CA ILE A 397 -17.43 -18.72 -27.44
C ILE A 397 -17.01 -19.09 -28.87
N GLY A 398 -16.76 -20.38 -29.10
CA GLY A 398 -16.17 -20.91 -30.33
C GLY A 398 -14.64 -20.91 -30.36
N GLY A 399 -13.97 -20.26 -29.40
CA GLY A 399 -12.53 -20.39 -29.16
C GLY A 399 -12.16 -21.71 -28.47
N GLU A 400 -10.87 -22.00 -28.39
CA GLU A 400 -10.34 -23.22 -27.76
C GLU A 400 -9.82 -22.95 -26.36
N ILE A 401 -10.12 -23.84 -25.41
CA ILE A 401 -9.55 -23.86 -24.06
C ILE A 401 -8.80 -25.17 -23.82
N ALA A 402 -7.59 -25.11 -23.25
CA ALA A 402 -6.85 -26.29 -22.83
C ALA A 402 -7.15 -26.65 -21.37
N ILE A 403 -7.66 -27.85 -21.12
CA ILE A 403 -7.95 -28.34 -19.76
C ILE A 403 -7.43 -29.77 -19.63
N ASN A 404 -6.53 -30.00 -18.68
CA ASN A 404 -6.05 -31.33 -18.33
C ASN A 404 -6.45 -31.68 -16.91
N MET A 405 -6.88 -32.92 -16.73
CA MET A 405 -7.32 -33.42 -15.43
C MET A 405 -6.96 -34.89 -15.33
N THR A 406 -6.67 -35.33 -14.12
CA THR A 406 -6.54 -36.76 -13.78
C THR A 406 -7.66 -37.09 -12.80
N GLY A 407 -8.39 -38.18 -13.03
CA GLY A 407 -9.53 -38.53 -12.19
C GLY A 407 -10.50 -39.52 -12.83
N ASN A 408 -11.61 -39.77 -12.14
CA ASN A 408 -12.65 -40.72 -12.53
C ASN A 408 -14.04 -40.07 -12.50
N GLY A 409 -14.90 -40.49 -13.43
CA GLY A 409 -16.28 -39.98 -13.50
C GLY A 409 -16.37 -38.50 -13.84
N ILE A 410 -15.39 -37.97 -14.60
CA ILE A 410 -15.31 -36.55 -14.92
C ILE A 410 -16.39 -36.18 -15.94
N THR A 411 -17.17 -35.16 -15.59
CA THR A 411 -18.09 -34.47 -16.48
C THR A 411 -17.58 -33.06 -16.71
N LEU A 412 -17.42 -32.66 -17.97
CA LEU A 412 -16.95 -31.35 -18.39
C LEU A 412 -18.05 -30.65 -19.19
N ASN A 413 -18.50 -29.48 -18.72
CA ASN A 413 -19.57 -28.69 -19.32
C ASN A 413 -19.08 -27.30 -19.71
N GLY A 414 -19.76 -26.65 -20.67
CA GLY A 414 -19.34 -25.36 -21.24
C GLY A 414 -18.45 -25.48 -22.47
N VAL A 415 -18.26 -26.71 -22.95
CA VAL A 415 -17.50 -27.05 -24.16
C VAL A 415 -18.34 -27.92 -25.11
N LYS A 416 -17.88 -28.11 -26.33
CA LYS A 416 -18.55 -28.90 -27.36
C LYS A 416 -18.22 -30.39 -27.24
N GLU A 417 -16.97 -30.71 -26.95
CA GLU A 417 -16.44 -32.06 -26.84
C GLU A 417 -16.60 -32.61 -25.42
N LYS A 418 -16.70 -33.93 -25.26
CA LYS A 418 -16.65 -34.56 -23.94
C LYS A 418 -15.22 -34.58 -23.42
N TYR A 419 -15.05 -34.76 -22.11
CA TYR A 419 -13.74 -34.93 -21.48
C TYR A 419 -12.92 -36.02 -22.19
N GLN A 420 -11.65 -35.72 -22.50
CA GLN A 420 -10.71 -36.54 -23.29
C GLN A 420 -11.09 -36.80 -24.76
N GLU A 421 -12.15 -36.20 -25.28
CA GLU A 421 -12.51 -36.23 -26.71
C GLU A 421 -12.10 -34.93 -27.44
N GLY A 422 -11.44 -34.00 -26.75
CA GLY A 422 -10.84 -32.79 -27.34
C GLY A 422 -9.56 -33.07 -28.15
N ASP A 423 -9.08 -32.07 -28.90
CA ASP A 423 -7.83 -32.19 -29.67
C ASP A 423 -6.63 -32.25 -28.73
N ASN A 424 -5.83 -33.31 -28.77
CA ASN A 424 -4.65 -33.46 -27.91
C ASN A 424 -3.42 -32.92 -28.64
N ARG A 425 -2.90 -31.78 -28.16
CA ARG A 425 -1.69 -31.15 -28.71
C ARG A 425 -0.64 -31.05 -27.60
N ASN A 426 0.48 -31.74 -27.79
CA ASN A 426 1.60 -31.78 -26.84
C ASN A 426 1.19 -32.17 -25.42
N GLY A 427 0.26 -33.13 -25.27
CA GLY A 427 -0.18 -33.60 -23.96
C GLY A 427 -1.21 -32.70 -23.27
N ARG A 428 -1.77 -31.71 -23.95
CA ARG A 428 -2.92 -30.93 -23.47
C ARG A 428 -4.14 -31.15 -24.35
N TYR A 429 -5.29 -31.42 -23.72
CA TYR A 429 -6.57 -31.53 -24.41
C TYR A 429 -7.20 -30.16 -24.61
N TYR A 430 -7.55 -29.84 -25.85
CA TYR A 430 -8.21 -28.61 -26.24
C TYR A 430 -9.68 -28.86 -26.56
N TYR A 431 -10.51 -27.98 -26.04
CA TYR A 431 -11.96 -28.05 -26.15
C TYR A 431 -12.51 -26.76 -26.75
N THR A 432 -13.50 -26.86 -27.63
CA THR A 432 -14.18 -25.70 -28.21
C THR A 432 -15.22 -25.20 -27.22
N LEU A 433 -15.13 -23.92 -26.82
CA LEU A 433 -16.07 -23.32 -25.87
C LEU A 433 -17.47 -23.19 -26.48
N THR A 434 -18.48 -23.66 -25.74
CA THR A 434 -19.90 -23.36 -25.97
C THR A 434 -20.42 -22.34 -24.97
N SER A 435 -19.69 -22.10 -23.88
CA SER A 435 -19.93 -21.08 -22.87
C SER A 435 -18.59 -20.57 -22.30
N GLN A 436 -18.55 -19.33 -21.84
CA GLN A 436 -17.42 -18.79 -21.09
C GLN A 436 -17.42 -19.24 -19.62
N ASP A 437 -18.55 -19.80 -19.17
CA ASP A 437 -18.72 -20.38 -17.84
C ASP A 437 -18.63 -21.91 -17.96
N ILE A 438 -17.54 -22.46 -17.45
CA ILE A 438 -17.17 -23.87 -17.57
C ILE A 438 -17.37 -24.52 -16.21
N THR A 439 -17.94 -25.71 -16.18
CA THR A 439 -18.12 -26.45 -14.92
C THR A 439 -17.72 -27.90 -15.05
N ILE A 440 -17.10 -28.40 -14.00
CA ILE A 440 -16.49 -29.72 -13.96
C ILE A 440 -16.92 -30.42 -12.68
N SER A 441 -17.35 -31.67 -12.81
CA SER A 441 -17.68 -32.54 -11.68
C SER A 441 -16.96 -33.87 -11.85
N GLY A 442 -16.69 -34.57 -10.75
CA GLY A 442 -16.06 -35.88 -10.73
C GLY A 442 -15.06 -36.02 -9.60
N ASN A 443 -14.45 -37.20 -9.50
CA ASN A 443 -13.33 -37.39 -8.58
C ASN A 443 -12.03 -36.98 -9.30
N ILE A 444 -11.48 -35.83 -8.94
CA ILE A 444 -10.34 -35.20 -9.62
C ILE A 444 -9.14 -35.20 -8.65
N SER A 445 -8.01 -35.78 -9.07
CA SER A 445 -6.77 -35.79 -8.30
C SER A 445 -5.76 -34.73 -8.76
N GLU A 446 -5.81 -34.34 -10.02
CA GLU A 446 -4.92 -33.32 -10.60
C GLU A 446 -5.72 -32.44 -11.55
N PHE A 447 -5.47 -31.13 -11.53
CA PHE A 447 -6.14 -30.16 -12.38
C PHE A 447 -5.17 -29.13 -12.94
N ASP A 448 -5.04 -29.05 -14.27
CA ASP A 448 -4.23 -28.06 -14.99
C ASP A 448 -5.09 -27.28 -16.01
N CYS A 449 -5.17 -25.97 -15.79
CA CYS A 449 -5.80 -24.99 -16.67
C CYS A 449 -4.96 -23.71 -16.78
N ASN A 450 -3.63 -23.86 -16.83
CA ASN A 450 -2.69 -22.73 -16.95
C ASN A 450 -2.77 -22.06 -18.34
N GLY A 451 -2.80 -20.72 -18.37
CA GLY A 451 -2.73 -19.93 -19.60
C GLY A 451 -4.04 -19.76 -20.36
N GLN A 452 -5.20 -19.85 -19.69
CA GLN A 452 -6.52 -19.95 -20.32
C GLN A 452 -7.42 -18.72 -20.14
N GLN A 453 -6.82 -17.55 -19.84
CA GLN A 453 -7.52 -16.28 -19.62
C GLN A 453 -8.66 -16.39 -18.60
N LEU A 454 -8.51 -17.28 -17.60
CA LEU A 454 -9.50 -17.44 -16.56
C LEU A 454 -9.58 -16.17 -15.72
N THR A 455 -10.78 -15.70 -15.41
CA THR A 455 -11.05 -14.58 -14.51
C THR A 455 -11.58 -15.02 -13.15
N ILE A 456 -12.19 -16.22 -13.10
CA ILE A 456 -12.71 -16.84 -11.89
C ILE A 456 -12.33 -18.32 -11.89
N ALA A 457 -11.92 -18.84 -10.73
CA ALA A 457 -11.79 -20.27 -10.47
C ALA A 457 -12.27 -20.60 -9.04
N HIS A 458 -13.37 -21.34 -8.93
CA HIS A 458 -13.89 -21.85 -7.66
C HIS A 458 -13.74 -23.36 -7.62
N ILE A 459 -13.02 -23.86 -6.64
CA ILE A 459 -12.67 -25.28 -6.52
C ILE A 459 -13.11 -25.75 -5.15
N SER A 460 -13.95 -26.79 -5.13
CA SER A 460 -14.48 -27.32 -3.89
C SER A 460 -14.78 -28.81 -3.95
N LYS A 461 -14.79 -29.44 -2.76
CA LYS A 461 -15.23 -30.83 -2.57
C LYS A 461 -14.46 -31.84 -3.40
N LEU A 462 -13.14 -31.66 -3.49
CA LEU A 462 -12.24 -32.58 -4.17
C LEU A 462 -11.30 -33.22 -3.13
N PRO A 463 -11.74 -34.30 -2.46
CA PRO A 463 -10.97 -34.90 -1.37
C PRO A 463 -9.64 -35.51 -1.83
N GLU A 464 -9.51 -35.85 -3.11
CA GLU A 464 -8.32 -36.48 -3.71
C GLU A 464 -7.42 -35.49 -4.48
N LEU A 465 -7.78 -34.20 -4.56
CA LEU A 465 -7.00 -33.21 -5.32
C LEU A 465 -5.66 -32.95 -4.63
N SER A 466 -4.57 -33.37 -5.26
CA SER A 466 -3.19 -33.17 -4.78
C SER A 466 -2.43 -32.10 -5.55
N TYR A 467 -2.73 -31.92 -6.84
CA TYR A 467 -2.03 -30.98 -7.72
C TYR A 467 -3.00 -30.02 -8.41
N LEU A 468 -2.78 -28.71 -8.25
CA LEU A 468 -3.61 -27.67 -8.84
C LEU A 468 -2.76 -26.59 -9.54
N GLU A 469 -3.03 -26.43 -10.83
CA GLU A 469 -2.24 -25.64 -11.75
C GLU A 469 -3.07 -24.61 -12.52
N LEU A 470 -2.88 -23.34 -12.19
CA LEU A 470 -3.68 -22.20 -12.64
C LEU A 470 -2.82 -20.98 -13.02
N HIS A 471 -1.51 -21.12 -13.25
CA HIS A 471 -0.70 -19.94 -13.61
C HIS A 471 -1.17 -19.23 -14.89
N SER A 472 -0.61 -18.02 -15.10
CA SER A 472 -0.71 -17.26 -16.36
C SER A 472 -2.14 -17.04 -16.84
N ASN A 473 -3.05 -16.83 -15.90
CA ASN A 473 -4.45 -16.50 -16.15
C ASN A 473 -4.70 -15.01 -15.85
N SER A 474 -5.97 -14.62 -15.72
CA SER A 474 -6.39 -13.26 -15.33
C SER A 474 -7.27 -13.33 -14.09
N LEU A 475 -6.99 -14.28 -13.18
CA LEU A 475 -7.86 -14.56 -12.03
C LEU A 475 -7.91 -13.34 -11.12
N ILE A 476 -9.12 -12.83 -10.91
CA ILE A 476 -9.45 -11.80 -9.92
C ILE A 476 -10.08 -12.47 -8.69
N ASN A 477 -10.74 -13.61 -8.89
CA ASN A 477 -11.39 -14.38 -7.83
C ASN A 477 -10.94 -15.85 -7.89
N PHE A 478 -10.44 -16.35 -6.76
CA PHE A 478 -10.05 -17.74 -6.58
C PHE A 478 -10.55 -18.24 -5.22
N THR A 479 -11.18 -19.41 -5.19
CA THR A 479 -11.49 -20.10 -3.94
C THR A 479 -11.11 -21.57 -4.00
N LEU A 480 -10.58 -22.08 -2.89
CA LEU A 480 -10.21 -23.48 -2.72
C LEU A 480 -10.74 -23.97 -1.37
N ARG A 481 -11.68 -24.92 -1.37
CA ARG A 481 -12.40 -25.38 -0.16
C ARG A 481 -12.56 -26.87 -0.14
N GLU A 482 -12.54 -27.50 1.03
CA GLU A 482 -12.79 -28.94 1.16
C GLU A 482 -11.88 -29.77 0.21
N CYS A 483 -10.63 -29.34 0.04
CA CYS A 483 -9.59 -30.01 -0.76
C CYS A 483 -8.37 -30.30 0.15
N PRO A 484 -8.50 -31.21 1.14
CA PRO A 484 -7.54 -31.37 2.23
C PRO A 484 -6.18 -31.95 1.81
N LEU A 485 -6.10 -32.59 0.65
CA LEU A 485 -4.89 -33.28 0.18
C LEU A 485 -4.06 -32.48 -0.83
N VAL A 486 -4.35 -31.19 -1.03
CA VAL A 486 -3.56 -30.37 -1.98
C VAL A 486 -2.12 -30.26 -1.48
N GLU A 487 -1.19 -30.80 -2.25
CA GLU A 487 0.26 -30.80 -2.00
C GLU A 487 0.96 -29.68 -2.76
N GLU A 488 0.51 -29.41 -3.98
CA GLU A 488 1.09 -28.37 -4.85
C GLU A 488 0.01 -27.46 -5.43
N LEU A 489 0.15 -26.17 -5.18
CA LEU A 489 -0.74 -25.13 -5.70
C LEU A 489 0.08 -24.06 -6.44
N TYR A 490 -0.18 -23.96 -7.74
CA TYR A 490 0.44 -22.96 -8.58
C TYR A 490 -0.60 -22.01 -9.17
N ILE A 491 -0.51 -20.74 -8.80
CA ILE A 491 -1.46 -19.69 -9.16
C ILE A 491 -0.77 -18.36 -9.53
N SER A 492 0.49 -18.44 -9.93
CA SER A 492 1.28 -17.26 -10.30
C SER A 492 0.81 -16.59 -11.59
N LYS A 493 1.19 -15.32 -11.79
CA LYS A 493 0.83 -14.53 -12.98
C LYS A 493 -0.70 -14.42 -13.15
N ASN A 494 -1.35 -13.95 -12.11
CA ASN A 494 -2.78 -13.66 -12.07
C ASN A 494 -3.01 -12.22 -11.58
N GLN A 495 -4.24 -11.85 -11.21
CA GLN A 495 -4.61 -10.51 -10.75
C GLN A 495 -5.20 -10.53 -9.34
N LEU A 496 -4.87 -11.55 -8.55
CA LEU A 496 -5.40 -11.72 -7.20
C LEU A 496 -4.89 -10.61 -6.28
N GLU A 497 -5.78 -10.01 -5.50
CA GLU A 497 -5.44 -8.98 -4.50
C GLU A 497 -5.29 -9.54 -3.09
N ASN A 498 -5.94 -10.68 -2.85
CA ASN A 498 -5.92 -11.42 -1.59
C ASN A 498 -5.88 -12.92 -1.90
N LEU A 499 -5.17 -13.67 -1.06
CA LEU A 499 -5.19 -15.13 -1.10
C LEU A 499 -5.26 -15.65 0.34
N GLU A 500 -6.35 -16.35 0.64
CA GLU A 500 -6.54 -17.05 1.90
C GLU A 500 -6.60 -18.55 1.66
N LEU A 501 -5.70 -19.28 2.30
CA LEU A 501 -5.64 -20.74 2.30
C LEU A 501 -5.68 -21.23 3.74
N THR A 502 -6.64 -22.09 4.04
CA THR A 502 -6.91 -22.57 5.39
C THR A 502 -6.97 -24.09 5.42
N ASP A 503 -6.32 -24.68 6.42
CA ASP A 503 -6.32 -26.13 6.71
C ASP A 503 -5.77 -27.03 5.59
N LEU A 504 -4.89 -26.50 4.73
CA LEU A 504 -4.15 -27.29 3.73
C LEU A 504 -2.90 -27.92 4.37
N LYS A 505 -3.14 -28.96 5.17
CA LYS A 505 -2.10 -29.59 6.00
C LYS A 505 -1.01 -30.28 5.19
N GLU A 506 -1.33 -30.75 3.99
CA GLU A 506 -0.40 -31.43 3.08
C GLU A 506 0.30 -30.47 2.10
N LEU A 507 -0.08 -29.20 2.07
CA LEU A 507 0.49 -28.22 1.14
C LEU A 507 1.99 -28.08 1.35
N ASN A 508 2.76 -28.48 0.34
CA ASN A 508 4.21 -28.50 0.32
C ASN A 508 4.77 -27.32 -0.49
N THR A 509 4.14 -27.02 -1.62
CA THR A 509 4.58 -25.97 -2.55
C THR A 509 3.42 -25.01 -2.85
N LEU A 510 3.68 -23.72 -2.66
CA LEU A 510 2.79 -22.65 -3.08
C LEU A 510 3.53 -21.64 -3.95
N ASP A 511 3.11 -21.51 -5.21
CA ASP A 511 3.48 -20.39 -6.07
C ASP A 511 2.31 -19.44 -6.27
N CYS A 512 2.35 -18.29 -5.59
CA CYS A 512 1.41 -17.19 -5.77
C CYS A 512 2.12 -15.92 -6.27
N SER A 513 3.28 -16.07 -6.90
CA SER A 513 4.09 -14.95 -7.40
C SER A 513 3.40 -14.19 -8.55
N SER A 514 3.84 -12.96 -8.81
CA SER A 514 3.33 -12.13 -9.92
C SER A 514 1.80 -11.96 -9.86
N ASN A 515 1.29 -11.57 -8.71
CA ASN A 515 -0.11 -11.20 -8.49
C ASN A 515 -0.16 -9.74 -7.98
N ASN A 516 -1.32 -9.28 -7.51
CA ASN A 516 -1.50 -7.99 -6.85
C ASN A 516 -1.70 -8.16 -5.33
N LEU A 517 -1.15 -9.22 -4.72
CA LEU A 517 -1.47 -9.58 -3.35
C LEU A 517 -1.01 -8.48 -2.38
N SER A 518 -1.98 -7.90 -1.68
CA SER A 518 -1.75 -7.04 -0.51
C SER A 518 -1.88 -7.82 0.80
N SER A 519 -2.57 -8.96 0.77
CA SER A 519 -2.72 -9.90 1.88
C SER A 519 -2.53 -11.34 1.41
N LEU A 520 -1.73 -12.09 2.17
CA LEU A 520 -1.53 -13.53 2.01
C LEU A 520 -1.72 -14.18 3.39
N VAL A 521 -2.81 -14.93 3.54
CA VAL A 521 -3.19 -15.59 4.79
C VAL A 521 -3.06 -17.10 4.61
N LEU A 522 -2.17 -17.71 5.38
CA LEU A 522 -1.86 -19.14 5.32
C LEU A 522 -2.09 -19.79 6.69
N THR A 523 -3.33 -20.19 6.94
CA THR A 523 -3.75 -20.74 8.24
C THR A 523 -3.59 -22.27 8.24
N ASN A 524 -2.82 -22.80 9.18
CA ASN A 524 -2.57 -24.24 9.34
C ASN A 524 -1.87 -24.96 8.15
N CYS A 525 -1.15 -24.23 7.29
CA CYS A 525 -0.32 -24.80 6.20
C CYS A 525 1.06 -25.28 6.70
N LYS A 526 1.08 -26.15 7.72
CA LYS A 526 2.29 -26.46 8.53
C LYS A 526 3.39 -27.21 7.78
N GLN A 527 3.05 -27.92 6.69
CA GLN A 527 4.01 -28.68 5.88
C GLN A 527 4.66 -27.87 4.77
N LEU A 528 4.28 -26.60 4.60
CA LEU A 528 4.77 -25.76 3.51
C LEU A 528 6.30 -25.68 3.56
N SER A 529 6.91 -26.10 2.46
CA SER A 529 8.36 -26.24 2.31
C SER A 529 8.93 -25.22 1.34
N SER A 530 8.15 -24.84 0.32
CA SER A 530 8.50 -23.82 -0.67
C SER A 530 7.38 -22.81 -0.80
N LEU A 531 7.70 -21.52 -0.59
CA LEU A 531 6.78 -20.41 -0.77
C LEU A 531 7.36 -19.38 -1.75
N TRP A 532 6.68 -19.20 -2.88
CA TRP A 532 7.01 -18.17 -3.86
C TRP A 532 5.89 -17.12 -3.91
N CYS A 533 6.15 -15.94 -3.35
CA CYS A 533 5.22 -14.82 -3.27
C CYS A 533 5.82 -13.50 -3.78
N HIS A 534 6.90 -13.59 -4.54
CA HIS A 534 7.59 -12.45 -5.16
C HIS A 534 6.74 -11.74 -6.23
N HIS A 535 7.08 -10.48 -6.56
CA HIS A 535 6.30 -9.61 -7.45
C HIS A 535 4.83 -9.49 -6.97
N ASN A 536 4.64 -8.98 -5.76
CA ASN A 536 3.34 -8.69 -5.15
C ASN A 536 3.40 -7.34 -4.42
N GLN A 537 2.39 -7.01 -3.60
CA GLN A 537 2.29 -5.75 -2.86
C GLN A 537 2.29 -5.97 -1.34
N LEU A 538 2.86 -7.07 -0.86
CA LEU A 538 2.82 -7.46 0.55
C LEU A 538 3.67 -6.50 1.41
N SER A 539 3.06 -5.93 2.45
CA SER A 539 3.76 -5.12 3.46
C SER A 539 4.21 -5.94 4.68
N THR A 540 3.56 -7.08 4.91
CA THR A 540 3.83 -8.03 5.98
C THR A 540 3.59 -9.45 5.49
N ILE A 541 4.28 -10.42 6.08
CA ILE A 541 4.02 -11.85 5.87
C ILE A 541 4.20 -12.58 7.20
N ASP A 542 3.21 -13.39 7.59
CA ASP A 542 3.28 -14.22 8.79
C ASP A 542 3.74 -15.63 8.41
N LEU A 543 4.90 -16.03 8.93
CA LEU A 543 5.53 -17.32 8.67
C LEU A 543 5.67 -18.18 9.94
N CYS A 544 5.04 -17.76 11.06
CA CYS A 544 5.28 -18.35 12.38
C CYS A 544 4.88 -19.83 12.49
N SER A 545 3.95 -20.28 11.64
CA SER A 545 3.45 -21.66 11.66
C SER A 545 4.17 -22.61 10.68
N MET A 546 5.09 -22.10 9.86
CA MET A 546 5.73 -22.84 8.76
C MET A 546 7.12 -23.36 9.17
N ALA A 547 7.16 -24.20 10.21
CA ALA A 547 8.42 -24.77 10.72
C ALA A 547 9.14 -25.71 9.73
N SER A 548 8.44 -26.14 8.66
CA SER A 548 8.99 -26.95 7.58
C SER A 548 9.56 -26.13 6.40
N LEU A 549 9.42 -24.80 6.41
CA LEU A 549 9.84 -23.93 5.31
C LEU A 549 11.34 -24.05 5.03
N ARG A 550 11.69 -24.33 3.77
CA ARG A 550 13.06 -24.49 3.27
C ARG A 550 13.43 -23.42 2.26
N GLU A 551 12.45 -22.92 1.52
CA GLU A 551 12.64 -21.88 0.51
C GLU A 551 11.57 -20.80 0.62
N LEU A 552 12.03 -19.54 0.67
CA LEU A 552 11.19 -18.35 0.63
C LEU A 552 11.68 -17.41 -0.47
N MET A 553 10.83 -17.19 -1.49
CA MET A 553 11.06 -16.22 -2.56
C MET A 553 10.01 -15.09 -2.44
N ALA A 554 10.37 -14.01 -1.76
CA ALA A 554 9.49 -12.88 -1.43
C ALA A 554 10.04 -11.53 -1.94
N TYR A 555 10.88 -11.55 -2.98
CA TYR A 555 11.46 -10.34 -3.56
C TYR A 555 10.44 -9.49 -4.32
N ASP A 556 10.73 -8.21 -4.53
CA ASP A 556 9.83 -7.23 -5.16
C ASP A 556 8.45 -7.19 -4.48
N ASN A 557 8.47 -6.70 -3.24
CA ASN A 557 7.30 -6.50 -2.39
C ASN A 557 7.50 -5.19 -1.57
N HIS A 558 6.71 -4.97 -0.52
CA HIS A 558 6.79 -3.79 0.35
C HIS A 558 7.08 -4.15 1.82
N ILE A 559 7.72 -5.30 2.07
CA ILE A 559 7.95 -5.84 3.41
C ILE A 559 8.92 -4.94 4.18
N MET A 560 8.51 -4.49 5.36
CA MET A 560 9.30 -3.61 6.24
C MET A 560 10.00 -4.37 7.37
N ALA A 561 9.42 -5.48 7.81
CA ALA A 561 9.95 -6.35 8.85
C ALA A 561 9.59 -7.81 8.52
N LEU A 562 10.49 -8.73 8.86
CA LEU A 562 10.33 -10.15 8.60
C LEU A 562 10.88 -10.95 9.79
N ASP A 563 10.00 -11.72 10.44
CA ASP A 563 10.38 -12.65 11.51
C ASP A 563 10.56 -14.05 10.93
N LEU A 564 11.77 -14.59 11.04
CA LEU A 564 12.15 -15.94 10.60
C LEU A 564 12.49 -16.87 11.77
N SER A 565 12.22 -16.45 13.01
CA SER A 565 12.61 -17.18 14.23
C SER A 565 12.00 -18.58 14.33
N GLN A 566 10.85 -18.80 13.70
CA GLN A 566 10.12 -20.08 13.69
C GLN A 566 10.40 -20.93 12.43
N ASN A 567 11.35 -20.54 11.58
CA ASN A 567 11.66 -21.24 10.33
C ASN A 567 13.08 -21.85 10.32
N PRO A 568 13.41 -22.77 11.26
CA PRO A 568 14.78 -23.27 11.43
C PRO A 568 15.30 -24.14 10.28
N LYS A 569 14.41 -24.61 9.40
CA LYS A 569 14.76 -25.43 8.22
C LYS A 569 15.05 -24.61 6.97
N LEU A 570 14.95 -23.28 7.03
CA LEU A 570 15.15 -22.40 5.89
C LEU A 570 16.58 -22.56 5.32
N LYS A 571 16.67 -22.76 4.01
CA LYS A 571 17.92 -22.96 3.25
C LYS A 571 18.15 -21.86 2.22
N THR A 572 17.09 -21.39 1.59
CA THR A 572 17.13 -20.35 0.56
C THR A 572 16.18 -19.23 0.94
N LEU A 573 16.69 -18.01 1.00
CA LEU A 573 15.94 -16.80 1.29
C LEU A 573 16.22 -15.75 0.22
N ASN A 574 15.17 -15.29 -0.46
CA ASN A 574 15.24 -14.13 -1.33
C ASN A 574 14.20 -13.09 -0.90
N VAL A 575 14.67 -11.97 -0.37
CA VAL A 575 13.90 -10.82 0.10
C VAL A 575 14.42 -9.52 -0.52
N ALA A 576 15.06 -9.62 -1.69
CA ALA A 576 15.53 -8.44 -2.41
C ALA A 576 14.38 -7.50 -2.77
N GLU A 577 14.68 -6.24 -3.06
CA GLU A 577 13.68 -5.27 -3.56
C GLU A 577 12.49 -5.14 -2.59
N ASN A 578 12.79 -4.89 -1.31
CA ASN A 578 11.82 -4.68 -0.23
C ASN A 578 12.21 -3.41 0.56
N LYS A 579 11.64 -3.24 1.77
CA LYS A 579 11.89 -2.08 2.64
C LYS A 579 12.47 -2.48 3.99
N LEU A 580 13.16 -3.62 4.06
CA LEU A 580 13.76 -4.12 5.31
C LEU A 580 14.87 -3.17 5.78
N SER A 581 14.84 -2.80 7.06
CA SER A 581 15.93 -2.05 7.71
C SER A 581 16.85 -2.94 8.55
N GLU A 582 16.38 -4.14 8.87
CA GLU A 582 17.07 -5.18 9.62
C GLU A 582 16.65 -6.56 9.13
N LEU A 583 17.50 -7.55 9.37
CA LEU A 583 17.22 -8.96 9.10
C LEU A 583 18.04 -9.82 10.07
N ASP A 584 17.36 -10.61 10.91
CA ASP A 584 17.99 -11.55 11.84
C ASP A 584 17.86 -12.99 11.32
N LEU A 585 19.00 -13.67 11.19
CA LEU A 585 19.10 -15.07 10.77
C LEU A 585 19.62 -16.00 11.87
N SER A 586 19.64 -15.52 13.14
CA SER A 586 20.22 -16.24 14.27
C SER A 586 19.56 -17.60 14.55
N GLN A 587 18.29 -17.77 14.18
CA GLN A 587 17.54 -19.03 14.34
C GLN A 587 17.57 -19.93 13.08
N ASN A 588 18.12 -19.44 11.96
CA ASN A 588 18.06 -20.12 10.67
C ASN A 588 19.38 -20.86 10.36
N GLN A 589 19.75 -21.81 11.21
CA GLN A 589 21.06 -22.50 11.15
C GLN A 589 21.33 -23.25 9.82
N ASN A 590 20.29 -23.56 9.05
CA ASN A 590 20.37 -24.24 7.76
C ASN A 590 20.48 -23.30 6.54
N ILE A 591 20.46 -21.97 6.73
CA ILE A 591 20.41 -20.99 5.62
C ILE A 591 21.69 -20.99 4.77
N MET A 592 21.64 -21.38 3.51
CA MET A 592 22.81 -21.46 2.63
C MET A 592 22.90 -20.29 1.66
N MET A 593 21.76 -19.73 1.27
CA MET A 593 21.68 -18.65 0.29
C MET A 593 20.75 -17.54 0.78
N VAL A 594 21.26 -16.32 0.81
CA VAL A 594 20.52 -15.10 1.17
C VAL A 594 20.66 -14.09 0.04
N ILE A 595 19.55 -13.55 -0.43
CA ILE A 595 19.50 -12.46 -1.41
C ILE A 595 18.67 -11.35 -0.78
N CYS A 596 19.31 -10.23 -0.43
CA CYS A 596 18.68 -9.14 0.31
C CYS A 596 19.06 -7.75 -0.21
N HIS A 597 19.65 -7.66 -1.40
CA HIS A 597 19.94 -6.39 -2.07
C HIS A 597 18.68 -5.54 -2.30
N THR A 598 18.86 -4.26 -2.59
CA THR A 598 17.78 -3.28 -2.81
C THR A 598 16.79 -3.26 -1.63
N ASN A 599 17.33 -3.07 -0.42
CA ASN A 599 16.57 -2.85 0.82
C ASN A 599 17.06 -1.56 1.51
N LEU A 600 16.78 -1.38 2.80
CA LEU A 600 17.21 -0.24 3.63
C LEU A 600 18.18 -0.64 4.76
N ILE A 601 18.84 -1.80 4.64
CA ILE A 601 19.70 -2.38 5.69
C ILE A 601 21.06 -1.69 5.69
N GLN A 602 21.39 -0.98 6.77
CA GLN A 602 22.62 -0.20 6.90
C GLN A 602 23.02 -0.03 8.37
N GLY A 603 24.27 0.36 8.62
CA GLY A 603 24.78 0.60 9.98
C GLY A 603 24.61 -0.64 10.87
N ASP A 604 24.10 -0.45 12.09
CA ASP A 604 23.88 -1.53 13.05
C ASP A 604 23.02 -2.67 12.49
N GLY A 605 22.01 -2.37 11.66
CA GLY A 605 21.16 -3.40 11.04
C GLY A 605 21.95 -4.34 10.12
N MET A 606 22.92 -3.80 9.37
CA MET A 606 23.80 -4.59 8.50
C MET A 606 24.83 -5.38 9.30
N THR A 607 25.42 -4.76 10.32
CA THR A 607 26.34 -5.45 11.23
C THR A 607 25.65 -6.59 11.96
N ASN A 608 24.41 -6.40 12.44
CA ASN A 608 23.61 -7.44 13.08
C ASN A 608 23.27 -8.57 12.11
N LEU A 609 22.90 -8.26 10.86
CA LEU A 609 22.69 -9.27 9.82
C LEU A 609 23.95 -10.12 9.65
N ALA A 610 25.12 -9.51 9.45
CA ALA A 610 26.39 -10.24 9.31
C ALA A 610 26.73 -11.09 10.54
N GLN A 611 26.45 -10.59 11.75
CA GLN A 611 26.66 -11.32 13.00
C GLN A 611 25.68 -12.50 13.17
N SER A 612 24.45 -12.36 12.70
CA SER A 612 23.41 -13.39 12.80
C SER A 612 23.64 -14.58 11.86
N LEU A 613 24.45 -14.41 10.80
CA LEU A 613 24.80 -15.49 9.88
C LEU A 613 25.43 -16.68 10.65
N PRO A 614 25.01 -17.93 10.37
CA PRO A 614 25.60 -19.10 11.01
C PRO A 614 26.99 -19.42 10.45
N TYR A 615 27.82 -20.12 11.23
CA TYR A 615 29.11 -20.62 10.74
C TYR A 615 28.90 -21.70 9.66
N ARG A 616 29.67 -21.63 8.56
CA ARG A 616 29.62 -22.56 7.43
C ARG A 616 30.90 -23.38 7.32
N ASP A 617 30.75 -24.63 6.88
CA ASP A 617 31.89 -25.50 6.56
C ASP A 617 32.59 -25.01 5.29
N VAL A 618 33.92 -25.11 5.22
CA VAL A 618 34.73 -24.65 4.07
C VAL A 618 34.30 -25.31 2.75
N SER A 619 33.83 -26.56 2.80
CA SER A 619 33.31 -27.30 1.64
C SER A 619 31.92 -26.84 1.18
N ALA A 620 31.19 -26.07 2.01
CA ALA A 620 29.85 -25.58 1.75
C ALA A 620 29.70 -24.13 2.24
N PRO A 621 30.40 -23.17 1.61
CA PRO A 621 30.33 -21.76 2.00
C PRO A 621 28.92 -21.20 1.79
N GLY A 622 28.53 -20.27 2.67
CA GLY A 622 27.28 -19.54 2.52
C GLY A 622 27.41 -18.45 1.45
N LYS A 623 26.31 -18.13 0.76
CA LYS A 623 26.25 -17.06 -0.23
C LYS A 623 25.28 -15.99 0.21
N ILE A 624 25.74 -14.73 0.31
CA ILE A 624 24.88 -13.58 0.56
C ILE A 624 25.04 -12.52 -0.54
N THR A 625 23.96 -12.23 -1.27
CA THR A 625 23.89 -11.10 -2.21
C THR A 625 23.28 -9.90 -1.48
N VAL A 626 24.12 -8.94 -1.11
CA VAL A 626 23.78 -7.89 -0.13
C VAL A 626 23.51 -6.53 -0.77
N ILE A 627 24.08 -6.26 -1.95
CA ILE A 627 23.87 -5.01 -2.67
C ILE A 627 23.59 -5.26 -4.17
N ASP A 628 23.00 -4.27 -4.83
CA ASP A 628 22.96 -4.08 -6.27
C ASP A 628 23.52 -2.68 -6.59
N SER A 629 24.82 -2.62 -6.90
CA SER A 629 25.51 -1.34 -7.17
C SER A 629 25.03 -0.64 -8.44
N LYS A 630 24.29 -1.33 -9.32
CA LYS A 630 23.73 -0.76 -10.55
C LYS A 630 22.33 -0.21 -10.34
N SER A 631 21.63 -0.67 -9.31
CA SER A 631 20.30 -0.18 -8.98
C SER A 631 20.35 1.20 -8.32
N LYS A 632 19.59 2.15 -8.87
CA LYS A 632 19.37 3.46 -8.22
C LYS A 632 18.50 3.35 -6.96
N ALA A 633 17.73 2.27 -6.86
CA ALA A 633 16.87 1.98 -5.72
C ALA A 633 17.64 1.36 -4.55
N GLU A 634 18.90 0.95 -4.75
CA GLU A 634 19.73 0.44 -3.67
C GLU A 634 19.94 1.50 -2.58
N LYS A 635 19.71 1.07 -1.33
CA LYS A 635 19.93 1.85 -0.11
C LYS A 635 20.56 1.00 1.00
N ASN A 636 20.78 -0.29 0.79
CA ASN A 636 21.63 -1.07 1.66
C ASN A 636 23.03 -0.48 1.67
N ARG A 637 23.67 -0.55 2.83
CA ARG A 637 25.04 -0.10 3.01
C ARG A 637 25.81 -1.16 3.78
N CYS A 638 26.66 -1.90 3.08
CA CYS A 638 27.47 -2.98 3.65
C CYS A 638 28.94 -2.60 3.62
N LEU A 639 29.51 -2.38 4.80
CA LEU A 639 30.88 -1.92 4.96
C LEU A 639 31.85 -3.10 4.87
N LYS A 640 33.13 -2.78 4.64
CA LYS A 640 34.22 -3.78 4.72
C LYS A 640 34.22 -4.57 6.04
N ALA A 641 33.84 -3.92 7.14
CA ALA A 641 33.73 -4.56 8.46
C ALA A 641 32.62 -5.63 8.50
N ASP A 642 31.47 -5.35 7.88
CA ASP A 642 30.36 -6.32 7.81
C ASP A 642 30.74 -7.53 6.95
N VAL A 643 31.38 -7.27 5.80
CA VAL A 643 31.90 -8.33 4.92
C VAL A 643 32.94 -9.18 5.64
N ALA A 644 33.82 -8.58 6.46
CA ALA A 644 34.78 -9.33 7.26
C ALA A 644 34.10 -10.26 8.29
N ILE A 645 33.02 -9.81 8.92
CA ILE A 645 32.21 -10.64 9.85
C ILE A 645 31.62 -11.84 9.09
N ALA A 646 31.02 -11.61 7.93
CA ALA A 646 30.47 -12.68 7.09
C ALA A 646 31.56 -13.68 6.65
N ASN A 647 32.71 -13.19 6.17
CA ASN A 647 33.84 -14.02 5.74
C ASN A 647 34.40 -14.88 6.89
N MET A 648 34.49 -14.35 8.13
CA MET A 648 34.91 -15.15 9.30
C MET A 648 33.98 -16.32 9.59
N LYS A 649 32.71 -16.24 9.17
CA LYS A 649 31.71 -17.30 9.28
C LYS A 649 31.63 -18.15 8.01
N ASN A 650 32.56 -17.96 7.07
CA ASN A 650 32.63 -18.63 5.77
C ASN A 650 31.41 -18.33 4.85
N TRP A 651 31.01 -17.06 4.84
CA TRP A 651 30.04 -16.51 3.90
C TRP A 651 30.71 -15.57 2.92
N THR A 652 30.42 -15.72 1.64
CA THR A 652 30.89 -14.80 0.59
C THR A 652 29.80 -13.77 0.29
N CYS A 653 30.16 -12.49 0.37
CA CYS A 653 29.28 -11.37 0.00
C CYS A 653 29.35 -11.07 -1.49
N TYR A 654 28.20 -10.76 -2.09
CA TYR A 654 28.05 -10.49 -3.51
C TYR A 654 27.26 -9.20 -3.79
N ASP A 655 27.64 -8.59 -4.91
CA ASP A 655 26.95 -7.51 -5.61
C ASP A 655 26.18 -8.11 -6.80
N PHE A 656 24.89 -7.77 -6.89
CA PHE A 656 23.99 -8.25 -7.93
C PHE A 656 24.29 -7.55 -9.27
N MET A 657 24.64 -8.31 -10.30
CA MET A 657 24.94 -7.76 -11.65
C MET A 657 23.86 -8.17 -12.67
N GLY A 658 22.60 -8.10 -12.26
CA GLY A 658 21.42 -8.36 -13.11
C GLY A 658 20.90 -9.81 -13.08
N SER A 659 21.61 -10.74 -12.43
CA SER A 659 21.11 -12.09 -12.15
C SER A 659 21.88 -12.72 -10.99
N VAL A 660 21.24 -13.63 -10.24
CA VAL A 660 21.89 -14.39 -9.15
C VAL A 660 23.08 -15.22 -9.67
N ASN A 661 23.00 -15.66 -10.93
CA ASN A 661 24.06 -16.40 -11.63
C ASN A 661 25.15 -15.48 -12.21
N ASN A 662 24.90 -14.18 -12.24
CA ASN A 662 25.82 -13.14 -12.68
C ASN A 662 25.99 -12.14 -11.54
N SER A 663 26.57 -12.60 -10.44
CA SER A 663 26.89 -11.77 -9.26
C SER A 663 28.41 -11.62 -9.16
N LYS A 664 28.87 -10.46 -8.68
CA LYS A 664 30.30 -10.17 -8.47
C LYS A 664 30.59 -10.20 -6.99
N GLU A 665 31.69 -10.81 -6.57
CA GLU A 665 32.11 -10.76 -5.16
C GLU A 665 32.27 -9.30 -4.70
N TYR A 666 31.69 -9.00 -3.54
CA TYR A 666 31.64 -7.67 -2.96
C TYR A 666 32.53 -7.60 -1.74
N THR A 667 33.44 -6.63 -1.74
CA THR A 667 34.46 -6.48 -0.68
C THR A 667 34.05 -5.50 0.41
N GLY A 668 32.85 -4.93 0.33
CA GLY A 668 32.40 -3.86 1.20
C GLY A 668 32.80 -2.49 0.68
N GLU A 669 31.97 -1.48 0.93
CA GLU A 669 32.35 -0.10 0.70
C GLU A 669 33.20 0.45 1.86
N GLU A 670 34.04 1.42 1.55
CA GLU A 670 34.78 2.18 2.54
C GLU A 670 33.82 3.13 3.29
N GLU A 671 34.18 3.48 4.51
CA GLU A 671 33.45 4.48 5.26
C GLU A 671 33.64 5.86 4.57
N THR A 672 32.61 6.36 3.89
CA THR A 672 32.69 7.66 3.20
C THR A 672 32.78 8.79 4.22
N SER A 673 33.96 9.41 4.27
CA SER A 673 34.21 10.60 5.07
C SER A 673 33.60 11.83 4.37
N ILE A 674 32.55 12.44 4.95
CA ILE A 674 32.32 13.90 5.16
C ILE A 674 30.94 14.10 5.84
N LYS A 675 31.00 14.24 7.17
CA LYS A 675 30.28 15.28 7.93
C LYS A 675 31.31 15.91 8.89
N GLU A 676 32.13 16.82 8.38
CA GLU A 676 32.49 17.99 9.17
C GLU A 676 31.43 19.03 8.79
N VAL A 677 30.47 19.34 9.66
CA VAL A 677 30.68 20.04 10.92
C VAL A 677 29.88 19.37 12.05
N ALA A 678 30.57 19.15 13.18
CA ALA A 678 30.12 18.58 14.46
C ALA A 678 30.06 17.03 14.56
N SER A 679 31.26 16.45 14.72
CA SER A 679 31.66 15.51 15.80
C SER A 679 32.50 14.33 15.28
N THR A 680 33.81 14.44 15.47
CA THR A 680 34.65 13.31 15.83
C THR A 680 34.15 12.73 17.16
N LYS A 681 33.09 11.91 17.11
CA LYS A 681 32.88 10.94 18.18
C LYS A 681 33.75 9.75 17.84
N ASN A 682 34.97 9.75 18.36
CA ASN A 682 35.67 8.48 18.60
C ASN A 682 34.75 7.67 19.52
N THR A 683 34.06 6.70 18.94
CA THR A 683 33.20 5.78 19.67
C THR A 683 34.09 4.79 20.40
N LEU A 684 34.32 5.07 21.67
CA LEU A 684 34.98 4.15 22.57
C LEU A 684 33.88 3.23 23.12
N THR A 685 33.98 1.91 22.89
CA THR A 685 32.99 0.94 23.39
C THR A 685 33.69 -0.15 24.18
N ILE A 686 32.99 -0.75 25.14
CA ILE A 686 33.51 -1.84 25.98
C ILE A 686 32.61 -3.07 25.85
N PHE A 687 33.21 -4.25 25.70
CA PHE A 687 32.45 -5.50 25.58
C PHE A 687 33.29 -6.72 26.01
N PRO A 688 32.67 -7.80 26.52
CA PRO A 688 31.29 -7.87 26.97
C PRO A 688 31.12 -7.12 28.31
N ASN A 689 30.01 -6.40 28.50
CA ASN A 689 29.62 -5.86 29.80
C ASN A 689 28.14 -6.19 30.04
N PRO A 690 27.80 -7.12 30.96
CA PRO A 690 28.65 -7.72 31.99
C PRO A 690 29.77 -8.65 31.48
N THR A 691 30.90 -8.70 32.18
CA THR A 691 32.07 -9.57 31.89
C THR A 691 32.27 -10.65 32.97
N THR A 692 33.02 -11.71 32.66
CA THR A 692 33.55 -12.68 33.63
C THR A 692 35.01 -12.40 33.94
N ASP A 693 35.92 -12.66 32.99
CA ASP A 693 37.37 -12.56 33.21
C ASP A 693 38.04 -11.46 32.40
N TYR A 694 37.51 -11.13 31.21
CA TYR A 694 38.13 -10.16 30.31
C TYR A 694 37.10 -9.19 29.73
N LEU A 695 37.45 -7.90 29.73
CA LEU A 695 36.70 -6.85 29.08
C LEU A 695 37.57 -6.24 27.97
N TYR A 696 37.03 -6.10 26.77
CA TYR A 696 37.72 -5.54 25.61
C TYR A 696 37.25 -4.12 25.34
N ILE A 697 38.19 -3.27 24.92
CA ILE A 697 37.96 -1.88 24.55
C ILE A 697 38.06 -1.79 23.03
N SER A 698 36.94 -1.51 22.35
CA SER A 698 36.97 -1.15 20.93
C SER A 698 37.40 0.31 20.81
N SER A 699 38.54 0.54 20.17
CA SER A 699 39.00 1.87 19.81
C SER A 699 39.84 1.80 18.56
N THR A 700 39.71 2.81 17.70
CA THR A 700 40.53 3.00 16.50
C THR A 700 41.89 3.63 16.79
N GLU A 701 42.14 3.99 18.05
CA GLU A 701 43.32 4.72 18.51
C GLU A 701 43.88 4.04 19.78
N PRO A 702 45.19 4.18 20.08
CA PRO A 702 45.78 3.63 21.30
C PRO A 702 45.04 4.13 22.56
N VAL A 703 44.79 3.22 23.49
CA VAL A 703 44.06 3.50 24.73
C VAL A 703 44.95 3.33 25.94
N THR A 704 44.75 4.17 26.94
CA THR A 704 45.21 3.91 28.31
C THR A 704 44.00 3.87 29.22
N TRP A 705 44.01 3.04 30.25
CA TRP A 705 42.87 2.90 31.13
C TRP A 705 43.27 2.71 32.60
N SER A 706 42.39 3.15 33.49
CA SER A 706 42.50 2.99 34.95
C SER A 706 41.18 2.43 35.48
N LEU A 707 41.24 1.31 36.19
CA LEU A 707 40.12 0.64 36.84
C LEU A 707 40.03 1.06 38.30
N TYR A 708 38.82 1.39 38.77
CA TYR A 708 38.53 1.83 40.14
C TYR A 708 37.46 0.94 40.78
N ASN A 709 37.51 0.81 42.10
CA ASN A 709 36.37 0.33 42.87
C ASN A 709 35.30 1.43 43.01
N MET A 710 34.13 1.09 43.58
CA MET A 710 33.03 2.04 43.75
C MET A 710 33.31 3.17 44.76
N GLU A 711 34.38 3.05 45.56
CA GLU A 711 34.85 4.08 46.50
C GLU A 711 35.84 5.06 45.83
N GLY A 712 36.16 4.84 44.55
CA GLY A 712 37.08 5.69 43.78
C GLY A 712 38.57 5.35 43.98
N LYS A 713 38.92 4.24 44.63
CA LYS A 713 40.30 3.77 44.76
C LYS A 713 40.75 3.07 43.48
N THR A 714 41.88 3.49 42.92
CA THR A 714 42.50 2.84 41.75
C THR A 714 42.94 1.42 42.09
N LEU A 715 42.55 0.45 41.26
CA LEU A 715 42.84 -0.98 41.41
C LEU A 715 43.91 -1.46 40.43
N ARG A 716 43.84 -1.02 39.16
CA ARG A 716 44.75 -1.43 38.09
C ARG A 716 44.77 -0.40 36.96
N GLU A 717 45.87 -0.30 36.24
CA GLU A 717 46.00 0.52 35.03
C GLU A 717 46.63 -0.29 33.90
N GLY A 718 46.40 0.11 32.65
CA GLY A 718 46.96 -0.56 31.48
C GLY A 718 46.86 0.26 30.21
N GLU A 719 47.56 -0.20 29.17
CA GLU A 719 47.67 0.49 27.88
C GLU A 719 47.22 -0.39 26.70
N SER A 720 46.63 -1.56 27.00
CA SER A 720 46.10 -2.50 26.00
C SER A 720 44.59 -2.38 25.84
N SER A 721 44.07 -2.83 24.70
CA SER A 721 42.63 -2.93 24.43
C SER A 721 41.93 -4.09 25.16
N GLN A 722 42.61 -4.76 26.11
CA GLN A 722 42.08 -5.84 26.92
C GLN A 722 42.34 -5.57 28.40
N VAL A 723 41.27 -5.54 29.19
CA VAL A 723 41.27 -5.37 30.63
C VAL A 723 41.06 -6.74 31.28
N ASP A 724 42.13 -7.27 31.87
CA ASP A 724 42.07 -8.51 32.65
C ASP A 724 41.48 -8.23 34.04
N LEU A 725 40.31 -8.84 34.27
CA LEU A 725 39.56 -8.79 35.50
C LEU A 725 39.58 -10.12 36.25
N SER A 726 40.24 -11.18 35.75
CA SER A 726 40.17 -12.54 36.27
C SER A 726 40.44 -12.63 37.79
N SER A 727 41.42 -11.88 38.30
CA SER A 727 41.81 -11.86 39.71
C SER A 727 40.91 -11.03 40.64
N PHE A 728 39.91 -10.32 40.11
CA PHE A 728 39.03 -9.44 40.89
C PHE A 728 37.73 -10.14 41.31
N ALA A 729 37.18 -9.74 42.47
CA ALA A 729 35.92 -10.29 42.97
C ALA A 729 34.73 -9.88 42.08
N LYS A 730 33.64 -10.65 42.16
CA LYS A 730 32.37 -10.32 41.49
C LYS A 730 31.82 -9.00 42.03
N GLY A 731 31.28 -8.14 41.17
CA GLY A 731 30.75 -6.83 41.56
C GLY A 731 30.92 -5.73 40.51
N SER A 732 30.56 -4.50 40.90
CA SER A 732 30.62 -3.31 40.04
C SER A 732 31.96 -2.57 40.17
N TYR A 733 32.48 -2.11 39.04
CA TYR A 733 33.71 -1.32 38.93
C TYR A 733 33.50 -0.12 38.01
N ILE A 734 34.40 0.86 38.07
CA ILE A 734 34.42 1.99 37.13
C ILE A 734 35.73 1.93 36.33
N LEU A 735 35.64 1.93 35.01
CA LEU A 735 36.80 1.99 34.12
C LEU A 735 36.87 3.34 33.44
N HIS A 736 37.95 4.06 33.69
CA HIS A 736 38.28 5.26 32.95
C HIS A 736 39.20 4.91 31.79
N ILE A 737 38.83 5.31 30.59
CA ILE A 737 39.60 5.08 29.38
C ILE A 737 39.98 6.43 28.79
N LYS A 738 41.23 6.57 28.38
CA LYS A 738 41.79 7.74 27.71
C LYS A 738 42.30 7.36 26.34
N SER A 739 41.93 8.16 25.34
CA SER A 739 42.43 8.05 23.97
C SER A 739 42.47 9.44 23.33
N ARG A 740 43.61 9.83 22.76
CA ARG A 740 43.87 11.09 22.03
C ARG A 740 43.14 12.34 22.57
N GLY A 741 43.23 12.57 23.89
CA GLY A 741 42.66 13.76 24.56
C GLY A 741 41.24 13.60 25.11
N MET A 742 40.54 12.50 24.80
CA MET A 742 39.26 12.17 25.46
C MET A 742 39.48 11.29 26.68
N LYS A 743 38.58 11.43 27.65
CA LYS A 743 38.52 10.63 28.87
C LYS A 743 37.06 10.23 29.12
N GLN A 744 36.76 8.95 29.15
CA GLN A 744 35.41 8.44 29.35
C GLN A 744 35.37 7.38 30.45
N ALA A 745 34.29 7.37 31.22
CA ALA A 745 34.10 6.45 32.35
C ALA A 745 32.96 5.47 32.03
N TYR A 746 33.21 4.18 32.26
CA TYR A 746 32.21 3.14 32.07
C TYR A 746 31.98 2.36 33.36
N PRO A 747 30.71 2.14 33.76
CA PRO A 747 30.40 1.15 34.78
C PRO A 747 30.60 -0.25 34.19
N ILE A 748 31.34 -1.12 34.89
CA ILE A 748 31.54 -2.52 34.51
C ILE A 748 30.91 -3.40 35.55
N PHE A 749 30.20 -4.43 35.11
CA PHE A 749 29.67 -5.47 35.98
C PHE A 749 30.45 -6.78 35.78
N LYS A 750 31.19 -7.23 36.79
CA LYS A 750 31.84 -8.55 36.82
C LYS A 750 30.91 -9.58 37.46
N LYS A 751 30.57 -10.62 36.69
CA LYS A 751 29.68 -11.72 37.09
C LYS A 751 30.30 -12.74 38.02
#